data_AF-A0A523CZR5-F1
#
_entry.id   AF-A0A523CZR5-F1
#
_cell.length_a   1.000
_cell.length_b   1.000
_cell.length_c   1.000
_cell.angle_alpha   90.00
_cell.angle_beta   90.00
_cell.angle_gamma   90.00
#
_symmetry.space_group_name_H-M   'P 1'
#
loop_
_entity.id
_entity.type
_entity.pdbx_description
1 polymer ?
#
loop_
_entity_poly.entity_id
_entity_poly.type
_entity_poly.pdbx_seq_one_letter_code
_entity_poly.pdbx_strand_id
1 'polypeptide(L)'
;MSNLVQRLLSWWRTPKLDERPVPKEDPIAKSSLATVTAIFSLLLILSLVWALYEEVWGLRPWISYQREFVESYREVLIDLKPRRGEEVQAIQALPGYQELRQAVEEAEGEIAPELAEIEAEEGLVRRQLAAISKTFTTERSRLQAAIYLLETAGDTQKEGLEKELEALREGPYLLEIPDGDGNAETDEYTYEQMEEEFNSLKARQGELQGQKVELLRDPTGRRRAMESYLNARLTSLTETQVDGLISGLDNFRIEIKQIHNPELGLVDRCESCHVGTREPVLLTAEAMGGDSLFISHPNPRLLQIHDPESFGCTPCHNGNGVATVGTIEAHGRYKHWLWPLYPTENSEAGCLQCHEADRYLEVSPTLDAGKQIYYEGCIGCHAREGFDPEPQQLRETQRTLIDLLTRKNETQLQIERTIGTADRAQTNEEAERLYAEADALTMNIAGIDTEFAHLQEREAGLMMAFKRVGPNLKEVRVKLKKEWIPEWIQNPHDFRPTTKMPRFRLEEDQVRAISAFIWQSGIEAELPRQPSGDPVQGKTLFETRGCMACHSMGEGEEATGGTFAANLSRVGEKANYDYLVRWIHNPKERTLPYCPIHERDITPEDYASQGLPFEFDLEHNQCPLGDHLLQVQQPTVMPRLRLDQEEARDIASYLMTQAHEDAVYAPAPYLDDPDLREEGRSLVQNFGCASCHEISEFENEGKLGTDLTKEGSKPIERLDFGLLTSQAKHDNWYNHKGFFERKLANPDIFDEGKLKEPLERLKMPNFDLSPEEITQLTTFLLGSVESKFPETAFYQPSDSRSEIQKGWWLVRKYNCVACHQFTPGQEATVLEELPLYQDPDWREQLPPSLVGEGARVDPNWLARFLKNPALEENNLNRNGVRSYLEARMPSFDLSDEEIHQLVRFFSALSKQSIPYTAPVLQPLSSRELTLARELFTHPAAPCLRCHATGDPVTDRDATAPNFLLVPERLKPDWTERWIVHPEIIRPGTNMPSGLFRQEGQRWVFGLADLPSLRDYDQDHAELMVRYMFQYSPAEQRRLTGR
;
A
#
# COMPACT_ATOMS: atom_id res chain seq x y z
N MET A 1 24.65 -43.29 65.42
CA MET A 1 25.50 -43.94 64.40
C MET A 1 25.83 -45.41 64.72
N SER A 2 26.16 -45.79 65.96
CA SER A 2 26.42 -47.21 66.34
C SER A 2 25.26 -48.19 65.99
N ASN A 3 24.00 -47.80 66.23
CA ASN A 3 22.84 -48.62 65.86
C ASN A 3 22.59 -48.77 64.34
N LEU A 4 23.10 -47.85 63.52
CA LEU A 4 22.98 -47.93 62.06
C LEU A 4 24.01 -48.93 61.49
N VAL A 5 25.22 -48.94 62.06
CA VAL A 5 26.29 -49.87 61.69
C VAL A 5 25.93 -51.30 62.08
N GLN A 6 25.30 -51.53 63.24
CA GLN A 6 24.83 -52.87 63.61
C GLN A 6 23.67 -53.38 62.75
N ARG A 7 22.77 -52.49 62.28
CA ARG A 7 21.72 -52.89 61.33
C ARG A 7 22.30 -53.27 59.96
N LEU A 8 23.29 -52.53 59.46
CA LEU A 8 23.96 -52.86 58.19
C LEU A 8 24.75 -54.18 58.27
N LEU A 9 25.35 -54.50 59.42
CA LEU A 9 26.04 -55.77 59.64
C LEU A 9 25.10 -56.98 59.74
N SER A 10 23.83 -56.77 60.12
CA SER A 10 22.82 -57.85 60.13
C SER A 10 22.33 -58.27 58.74
N TRP A 11 22.51 -57.41 57.72
CA TRP A 11 22.19 -57.71 56.32
C TRP A 11 23.26 -58.58 55.64
N TRP A 12 24.49 -58.60 56.18
CA TRP A 12 25.63 -59.35 55.63
C TRP A 12 25.82 -60.74 56.23
N ARG A 13 24.91 -61.21 57.08
CA ARG A 13 24.91 -62.59 57.59
C ARG A 13 23.82 -63.41 56.91
N THR A 14 24.16 -64.00 55.78
CA THR A 14 23.36 -65.05 55.15
C THR A 14 23.31 -66.29 56.05
N PRO A 15 22.12 -66.90 56.26
CA PRO A 15 21.98 -68.14 57.00
C PRO A 15 22.53 -69.32 56.19
N LYS A 16 23.11 -70.30 56.88
CA LYS A 16 23.51 -71.59 56.31
C LYS A 16 22.29 -72.26 55.67
N LEU A 17 22.35 -72.49 54.37
CA LEU A 17 21.40 -73.33 53.65
C LEU A 17 21.83 -74.79 53.80
N ASP A 18 21.14 -75.50 54.69
CA ASP A 18 21.16 -76.96 54.77
C ASP A 18 20.34 -77.57 53.62
N GLU A 19 21.05 -78.31 52.79
CA GLU A 19 20.69 -79.62 52.22
C GLU A 19 19.19 -79.92 52.02
N ARG A 20 18.65 -79.48 50.88
CA ARG A 20 17.63 -80.25 50.14
C ARG A 20 17.97 -80.30 48.65
N PRO A 21 17.75 -81.44 47.99
CA PRO A 21 18.29 -81.74 46.67
C PRO A 21 17.60 -80.92 45.58
N VAL A 22 18.40 -80.11 44.88
CA VAL A 22 17.99 -79.39 43.68
C VAL A 22 17.90 -80.40 42.51
N PRO A 23 16.78 -80.48 41.78
CA PRO A 23 16.59 -81.41 40.67
C PRO A 23 17.71 -81.28 39.63
N LYS A 24 18.25 -82.42 39.20
CA LYS A 24 19.18 -82.51 38.08
C LYS A 24 18.49 -81.97 36.82
N GLU A 25 19.16 -81.01 36.19
CA GLU A 25 18.92 -80.45 34.86
C GLU A 25 17.99 -79.22 34.80
N ASP A 26 18.50 -78.08 35.30
CA ASP A 26 18.05 -76.75 34.87
C ASP A 26 18.82 -76.34 33.59
N PRO A 27 18.16 -76.28 32.42
CA PRO A 27 18.80 -75.94 31.16
C PRO A 27 19.44 -74.54 31.15
N ILE A 28 18.93 -73.63 31.99
CA ILE A 28 19.30 -72.21 31.99
C ILE A 28 20.65 -72.01 32.71
N ALA A 29 20.96 -72.82 33.72
CA ALA A 29 22.19 -72.71 34.50
C ALA A 29 23.46 -73.26 33.79
N LYS A 30 23.30 -74.02 32.69
CA LYS A 30 24.43 -74.52 31.87
C LYS A 30 24.53 -73.89 30.48
N SER A 31 23.51 -73.20 29.98
CA SER A 31 23.62 -72.44 28.73
C SER A 31 24.35 -71.12 28.98
N SER A 32 25.50 -70.94 28.34
CA SER A 32 26.21 -69.66 28.38
C SER A 32 25.32 -68.56 27.79
N LEU A 33 24.85 -67.63 28.63
CA LEU A 33 24.18 -66.42 28.15
C LEU A 33 25.13 -65.51 27.38
N ALA A 34 26.44 -65.77 27.37
CA ALA A 34 27.42 -64.95 26.68
C ALA A 34 27.08 -64.76 25.19
N THR A 35 26.57 -65.79 24.51
CA THR A 35 26.14 -65.66 23.11
C THR A 35 24.91 -64.78 22.98
N VAL A 36 23.92 -64.94 23.85
CA VAL A 36 22.69 -64.13 23.85
C VAL A 36 23.01 -62.67 24.20
N THR A 37 23.81 -62.43 25.24
CA THR A 37 24.29 -61.10 25.62
C THR A 37 25.14 -60.48 24.52
N ALA A 38 26.05 -61.22 23.89
CA ALA A 38 26.83 -60.71 22.76
C ALA A 38 25.95 -60.32 21.57
N ILE A 39 24.93 -61.12 21.25
CA ILE A 39 23.95 -60.79 20.20
C ILE A 39 23.20 -59.50 20.55
N PHE A 40 22.64 -59.37 21.77
CA PHE A 40 21.92 -58.17 22.17
C PHE A 40 22.83 -56.93 22.28
N SER A 41 24.07 -57.08 22.76
CA SER A 41 25.06 -55.99 22.76
C SER A 41 25.43 -55.56 21.34
N LEU A 42 25.58 -56.50 20.41
CA LEU A 42 25.85 -56.19 19.00
C LEU A 42 24.65 -55.48 18.36
N LEU A 43 23.42 -55.94 18.64
CA LEU A 43 22.20 -55.29 18.18
C LEU A 43 22.05 -53.87 18.76
N LEU A 44 22.38 -53.67 20.03
CA LEU A 44 22.40 -52.34 20.65
C LEU A 44 23.43 -51.41 20.00
N ILE A 45 24.65 -51.90 19.74
CA ILE A 45 25.68 -51.14 19.03
C ILE A 45 25.21 -50.81 17.61
N LEU A 46 24.66 -51.78 16.88
CA LEU A 46 24.13 -51.56 15.53
C LEU A 46 22.98 -50.56 15.54
N SER A 47 22.08 -50.63 16.53
CA SER A 47 20.99 -49.66 16.68
C SER A 47 21.48 -48.26 17.03
N LEU A 48 22.54 -48.15 17.85
CA LEU A 48 23.17 -46.87 18.18
C LEU A 48 23.88 -46.29 16.95
N VAL A 49 24.62 -47.11 16.21
CA VAL A 49 25.27 -46.69 14.96
C VAL A 49 24.22 -46.27 13.92
N TRP A 50 23.12 -47.00 13.81
CA TRP A 50 22.00 -46.65 12.94
C TRP A 50 21.35 -45.33 13.37
N ALA A 51 21.06 -45.15 14.66
CA ALA A 51 20.47 -43.93 15.19
C ALA A 51 21.39 -42.71 14.98
N LEU A 52 22.71 -42.87 15.19
CA LEU A 52 23.69 -41.81 14.91
C LEU A 52 23.82 -41.51 13.42
N TYR A 53 23.74 -42.53 12.57
CA TYR A 53 23.73 -42.35 11.11
C TYR A 53 22.47 -41.58 10.67
N GLU A 54 21.30 -41.99 11.16
CA GLU A 54 20.02 -41.36 10.88
C GLU A 54 19.93 -39.92 11.43
N GLU A 55 20.48 -39.65 12.62
CA GLU A 55 20.57 -38.31 13.21
C GLU A 55 21.45 -37.35 12.39
N VAL A 56 22.53 -37.85 11.80
CA VAL A 56 23.52 -37.03 11.06
C VAL A 56 23.16 -36.87 9.58
N TRP A 57 22.57 -37.89 8.96
CA TRP A 57 22.33 -37.92 7.50
C TRP A 57 20.85 -38.00 7.10
N GLY A 58 19.95 -38.39 8.01
CA GLY A 58 18.52 -38.60 7.69
C GLY A 58 17.58 -37.52 8.25
N LEU A 59 17.61 -37.28 9.56
CA LEU A 59 16.62 -36.44 10.27
C LEU A 59 16.86 -34.93 10.17
N ARG A 60 18.00 -34.50 9.61
CA ARG A 60 18.44 -33.10 9.56
C ARG A 60 18.80 -32.66 8.14
N PRO A 61 17.85 -32.67 7.19
CA PRO A 61 18.11 -32.32 5.79
C PRO A 61 18.63 -30.88 5.60
N TRP A 62 18.34 -29.97 6.53
CA TRP A 62 18.88 -28.61 6.50
C TRP A 62 20.42 -28.55 6.54
N ILE A 63 21.10 -29.57 7.10
CA ILE A 63 22.57 -29.63 7.13
C ILE A 63 23.13 -29.82 5.72
N SER A 64 22.53 -30.70 4.91
CA SER A 64 22.97 -30.91 3.53
C SER A 64 22.66 -29.70 2.66
N TYR A 65 21.48 -29.09 2.82
CA TYR A 65 21.12 -27.89 2.06
C TYR A 65 22.10 -26.73 2.28
N GLN A 66 22.53 -26.49 3.52
CA GLN A 66 23.53 -25.45 3.79
C GLN A 66 24.90 -25.76 3.19
N ARG A 67 25.31 -27.04 3.13
CA ARG A 67 26.57 -27.44 2.47
C ARG A 67 26.50 -27.24 0.97
N GLU A 68 25.44 -27.73 0.36
CA GLU A 68 25.18 -27.61 -1.09
C GLU A 68 25.09 -26.14 -1.51
N PHE A 69 24.47 -25.29 -0.68
CA PHE A 69 24.45 -23.85 -0.87
C PHE A 69 25.86 -23.25 -0.87
N VAL A 70 26.68 -23.54 0.14
CA VAL A 70 28.05 -22.99 0.25
C VAL A 70 28.89 -23.39 -0.96
N GLU A 71 28.75 -24.63 -1.44
CA GLU A 71 29.44 -25.11 -2.64
C GLU A 71 28.96 -24.35 -3.88
N SER A 72 27.64 -24.32 -4.12
CA SER A 72 27.05 -23.69 -5.31
C SER A 72 27.28 -22.18 -5.35
N TYR A 73 27.09 -21.50 -4.22
CA TYR A 73 27.26 -20.05 -4.13
C TYR A 73 28.73 -19.65 -4.30
N ARG A 74 29.68 -20.47 -3.83
CA ARG A 74 31.10 -20.25 -4.09
C ARG A 74 31.40 -20.26 -5.59
N GLU A 75 30.83 -21.20 -6.34
CA GLU A 75 31.01 -21.25 -7.80
C GLU A 75 30.45 -19.98 -8.47
N VAL A 76 29.27 -19.53 -8.05
CA VAL A 76 28.66 -18.28 -8.53
C VAL A 76 29.58 -17.08 -8.25
N LEU A 77 30.10 -16.94 -7.03
CA LEU A 77 30.99 -15.82 -6.67
C LEU A 77 32.32 -15.86 -7.44
N ILE A 78 32.87 -17.05 -7.68
CA ILE A 78 34.09 -17.24 -8.49
C ILE A 78 33.85 -16.83 -9.95
N ASP A 79 32.71 -17.18 -10.55
CA ASP A 79 32.35 -16.75 -11.92
C ASP A 79 32.04 -15.24 -11.98
N LEU A 80 31.47 -14.67 -10.92
CA LEU A 80 31.13 -13.25 -10.86
C LEU A 80 32.39 -12.37 -10.83
N LYS A 81 33.42 -12.78 -10.08
CA LYS A 81 34.63 -11.99 -9.79
C LYS A 81 35.27 -11.34 -11.03
N PRO A 82 35.64 -12.08 -12.11
CA PRO A 82 36.31 -11.48 -13.27
C PRO A 82 35.44 -10.46 -14.03
N ARG A 83 34.12 -10.67 -14.11
CA ARG A 83 33.19 -9.77 -14.82
C ARG A 83 33.02 -8.42 -14.10
N ARG A 84 33.23 -8.37 -12.78
CA ARG A 84 33.13 -7.13 -11.99
C ARG A 84 34.40 -6.30 -12.00
N GLY A 85 35.56 -6.94 -12.17
CA GLY A 85 36.82 -6.24 -12.39
C GLY A 85 36.79 -5.33 -13.62
N GLU A 86 36.12 -5.76 -14.71
CA GLU A 86 35.96 -4.96 -15.93
C GLU A 86 35.06 -3.72 -15.71
N GLU A 87 33.97 -3.86 -14.96
CA GLU A 87 33.05 -2.75 -14.62
C GLU A 87 33.73 -1.70 -13.74
N VAL A 88 34.45 -2.15 -12.71
CA VAL A 88 35.27 -1.27 -11.86
C VAL A 88 36.35 -0.56 -12.69
N GLN A 89 37.05 -1.28 -13.57
CA GLN A 89 38.07 -0.68 -14.44
C GLN A 89 37.47 0.36 -15.40
N ALA A 90 36.27 0.13 -15.94
CA ALA A 90 35.57 1.08 -16.79
C ALA A 90 35.23 2.38 -16.05
N ILE A 91 34.77 2.29 -14.79
CA ILE A 91 34.48 3.46 -13.95
C ILE A 91 35.78 4.16 -13.53
N GLN A 92 36.82 3.41 -13.19
CA GLN A 92 38.13 3.95 -12.85
C GLN A 92 38.80 4.67 -14.03
N ALA A 93 38.47 4.30 -15.27
CA ALA A 93 38.94 4.99 -16.47
C ALA A 93 38.23 6.33 -16.74
N LEU A 94 37.15 6.65 -16.02
CA LEU A 94 36.43 7.92 -16.20
C LEU A 94 37.26 9.12 -15.72
N PRO A 95 37.19 10.27 -16.42
CA PRO A 95 37.95 11.47 -16.07
C PRO A 95 37.74 11.91 -14.61
N GLY A 96 36.50 11.87 -14.12
CA GLY A 96 36.17 12.29 -12.75
C GLY A 96 36.74 11.38 -11.66
N TYR A 97 36.97 10.08 -11.94
CA TYR A 97 37.63 9.19 -10.98
C TYR A 97 39.15 9.43 -10.98
N GLN A 98 39.75 9.66 -12.15
CA GLN A 98 41.19 9.96 -12.28
C GLN A 98 41.56 11.26 -11.58
N GLU A 99 40.73 12.31 -11.67
CA GLU A 99 40.90 13.56 -10.93
C GLU A 99 40.88 13.35 -9.42
N LEU A 100 39.91 12.58 -8.91
CA LEU A 100 39.82 12.27 -7.47
C LEU A 100 40.99 11.41 -7.00
N ARG A 101 41.44 10.45 -7.81
CA ARG A 101 42.61 9.62 -7.51
C ARG A 101 43.88 10.45 -7.43
N GLN A 102 44.11 11.32 -8.40
CA GLN A 102 45.27 12.22 -8.40
C GLN A 102 45.25 13.15 -7.19
N ALA A 103 44.08 13.66 -6.81
CA ALA A 103 43.93 14.49 -5.61
C ALA A 103 44.21 13.74 -4.29
N VAL A 104 44.00 12.42 -4.24
CA VAL A 104 44.40 11.57 -3.10
C VAL A 104 45.91 11.33 -3.10
N GLU A 105 46.49 10.97 -4.25
CA GLU A 105 47.94 10.74 -4.39
C GLU A 105 48.77 12.00 -4.07
N GLU A 106 48.30 13.19 -4.49
CA GLU A 106 48.92 14.48 -4.15
C GLU A 106 48.84 14.77 -2.65
N ALA A 107 47.65 14.61 -2.04
CA ALA A 107 47.47 14.86 -0.61
C ALA A 107 48.29 13.88 0.26
N GLU A 108 48.40 12.62 -0.15
CA GLU A 108 49.26 11.63 0.52
C GLU A 108 50.75 11.94 0.32
N GLY A 109 51.15 12.39 -0.87
CA GLY A 109 52.52 12.77 -1.18
C GLY A 109 53.01 14.00 -0.40
N GLU A 110 52.13 14.97 -0.15
CA GLU A 110 52.43 16.16 0.64
C GLU A 110 52.76 15.83 2.11
N ILE A 111 52.03 14.88 2.70
CA ILE A 111 52.22 14.51 4.11
C ILE A 111 53.21 13.36 4.33
N ALA A 112 53.60 12.63 3.27
CA ALA A 112 54.47 11.46 3.35
C ALA A 112 55.76 11.64 4.19
N PRO A 113 56.53 12.75 4.07
CA PRO A 113 57.74 12.93 4.87
C PRO A 113 57.43 13.12 6.37
N GLU A 114 56.43 13.93 6.70
CA GLU A 114 56.04 14.22 8.09
C GLU A 114 55.36 13.00 8.75
N LEU A 115 54.57 12.24 7.98
CA LEU A 115 53.98 10.98 8.44
C LEU A 115 55.06 9.93 8.73
N ALA A 116 56.09 9.81 7.88
CA ALA A 116 57.19 8.88 8.08
C ALA A 116 58.01 9.19 9.35
N GLU A 117 58.19 10.47 9.67
CA GLU A 117 58.84 10.90 10.92
C GLU A 117 58.00 10.50 12.15
N ILE A 118 56.69 10.80 12.13
CA ILE A 118 55.77 10.41 13.21
C ILE A 118 55.73 8.89 13.39
N GLU A 119 55.71 8.12 12.29
CA GLU A 119 55.68 6.65 12.34
C GLU A 119 56.99 6.05 12.86
N ALA A 120 58.14 6.65 12.51
CA ALA A 120 59.44 6.25 13.04
C ALA A 120 59.52 6.48 14.56
N GLU A 121 59.05 7.64 15.03
CA GLU A 121 59.01 7.99 16.45
C GLU A 121 57.99 7.12 17.22
N GLU A 122 56.79 6.92 16.66
CA GLU A 122 55.77 6.03 17.25
C GLU A 122 56.31 4.60 17.37
N GLY A 123 57.06 4.13 16.36
CA GLY A 123 57.73 2.84 16.37
C GLY A 123 58.79 2.71 17.46
N LEU A 124 59.56 3.77 17.71
CA LEU A 124 60.53 3.83 18.81
C LEU A 124 59.83 3.79 20.17
N VAL A 125 58.85 4.67 20.40
CA VAL A 125 58.07 4.75 21.66
C VAL A 125 57.38 3.42 21.94
N ARG A 126 56.86 2.74 20.92
CA ARG A 126 56.24 1.42 21.06
C ARG A 126 57.24 0.35 21.52
N ARG A 127 58.48 0.37 21.01
CA ARG A 127 59.54 -0.54 21.47
C ARG A 127 59.98 -0.24 22.90
N GLN A 128 60.08 1.04 23.28
CA GLN A 128 60.39 1.46 24.65
C GLN A 128 59.27 1.04 25.62
N LEU A 129 58.00 1.25 25.27
CA LEU A 129 56.86 0.77 26.05
C LEU A 129 56.87 -0.76 26.20
N ALA A 130 57.20 -1.51 25.14
CA ALA A 130 57.28 -2.96 25.21
C ALA A 130 58.38 -3.46 26.16
N ALA A 131 59.54 -2.77 26.19
CA ALA A 131 60.66 -3.08 27.07
C ALA A 131 60.30 -2.89 28.56
N ILE A 132 59.60 -1.80 28.90
CA ILE A 132 59.22 -1.48 30.28
C ILE A 132 57.97 -2.25 30.72
N SER A 133 57.00 -2.45 29.83
CA SER A 133 55.65 -2.89 30.17
C SER A 133 55.60 -4.22 30.94
N LYS A 134 56.44 -5.19 30.57
CA LYS A 134 56.44 -6.51 31.22
C LYS A 134 56.85 -6.42 32.69
N THR A 135 57.96 -5.75 32.97
CA THR A 135 58.49 -5.58 34.32
C THR A 135 57.57 -4.65 35.12
N PHE A 136 57.21 -3.50 34.56
CA PHE A 136 56.30 -2.55 35.22
C PHE A 136 54.95 -3.17 35.61
N THR A 137 54.31 -3.92 34.71
CA THR A 137 53.01 -4.56 35.01
C THR A 137 53.15 -5.61 36.12
N THR A 138 54.21 -6.41 36.09
CA THR A 138 54.46 -7.46 37.07
C THR A 138 54.70 -6.87 38.46
N GLU A 139 55.59 -5.88 38.55
CA GLU A 139 55.99 -5.28 39.83
C GLU A 139 54.89 -4.36 40.38
N ARG A 140 54.12 -3.68 39.51
CA ARG A 140 52.91 -2.96 39.92
C ARG A 140 51.88 -3.88 40.56
N SER A 141 51.65 -5.06 39.98
CA SER A 141 50.75 -6.06 40.58
C SER A 141 51.24 -6.56 41.93
N ARG A 142 52.56 -6.73 42.12
CA ARG A 142 53.15 -7.09 43.42
C ARG A 142 53.05 -5.96 44.44
N LEU A 143 53.34 -4.72 44.03
CA LEU A 143 53.21 -3.54 44.88
C LEU A 143 51.77 -3.36 45.35
N GLN A 144 50.79 -3.49 44.45
CA GLN A 144 49.36 -3.43 44.79
C GLN A 144 48.94 -4.58 45.72
N ALA A 145 49.42 -5.80 45.48
CA ALA A 145 49.16 -6.92 46.36
C ALA A 145 49.77 -6.70 47.76
N ALA A 146 50.98 -6.15 47.85
CA ALA A 146 51.64 -5.82 49.12
C ALA A 146 50.91 -4.70 49.87
N ILE A 147 50.46 -3.64 49.17
CA ILE A 147 49.62 -2.57 49.76
C ILE A 147 48.32 -3.15 50.31
N TYR A 148 47.63 -3.98 49.54
CA TYR A 148 46.37 -4.61 49.97
C TYR A 148 46.57 -5.55 51.18
N LEU A 149 47.64 -6.34 51.18
CA LEU A 149 47.99 -7.20 52.30
C LEU A 149 48.33 -6.37 53.55
N LEU A 150 49.03 -5.23 53.40
CA LEU A 150 49.33 -4.33 54.50
C LEU A 150 48.06 -3.68 55.10
N GLU A 151 47.11 -3.29 54.24
CA GLU A 151 45.81 -2.72 54.65
C GLU A 151 44.92 -3.74 55.37
N THR A 152 45.06 -5.03 55.05
CA THR A 152 44.21 -6.12 55.59
C THR A 152 44.88 -6.93 56.72
N ALA A 153 46.18 -6.73 56.97
CA ALA A 153 46.96 -7.45 57.97
C ALA A 153 46.70 -6.98 59.41
N GLY A 154 46.78 -7.91 60.37
CA GLY A 154 46.80 -7.61 61.80
C GLY A 154 48.13 -7.00 62.26
N ASP A 155 48.13 -6.29 63.39
CA ASP A 155 49.27 -5.44 63.84
C ASP A 155 50.64 -6.15 63.96
N THR A 156 50.68 -7.48 64.09
CA THR A 156 51.94 -8.26 64.17
C THR A 156 52.54 -8.60 62.80
N GLN A 157 51.79 -8.47 61.71
CA GLN A 157 52.23 -8.79 60.34
C GLN A 157 52.60 -7.53 59.54
N LYS A 158 52.20 -6.34 60.01
CA LYS A 158 52.41 -5.06 59.31
C LYS A 158 53.88 -4.70 59.14
N GLU A 159 54.71 -4.85 60.17
CA GLU A 159 56.14 -4.48 60.11
C GLU A 159 56.91 -5.27 59.04
N GLY A 160 56.55 -6.55 58.82
CA GLY A 160 57.12 -7.37 57.75
C GLY A 160 56.67 -6.94 56.35
N LEU A 161 55.39 -6.59 56.21
CA LEU A 161 54.80 -6.12 54.96
C LEU A 161 55.24 -4.70 54.58
N GLU A 162 55.47 -3.81 55.55
CA GLU A 162 56.04 -2.47 55.33
C GLU A 162 57.45 -2.56 54.75
N LYS A 163 58.26 -3.49 55.27
CA LYS A 163 59.62 -3.74 54.77
C LYS A 163 59.63 -4.35 53.37
N GLU A 164 58.67 -5.23 53.07
CA GLU A 164 58.47 -5.79 51.73
C GLU A 164 57.99 -4.72 50.73
N LEU A 165 57.08 -3.84 51.17
CA LEU A 165 56.61 -2.71 50.36
C LEU A 165 57.74 -1.73 50.04
N GLU A 166 58.60 -1.41 51.02
CA GLU A 166 59.74 -0.51 50.80
C GLU A 166 60.77 -1.14 49.84
N ALA A 167 61.04 -2.44 49.98
CA ALA A 167 61.92 -3.16 49.06
C ALA A 167 61.38 -3.18 47.62
N LEU A 168 60.05 -3.27 47.43
CA LEU A 168 59.41 -3.16 46.11
C LEU A 168 59.46 -1.73 45.54
N ARG A 169 59.59 -0.69 46.37
CA ARG A 169 59.73 0.70 45.92
C ARG A 169 61.16 1.04 45.54
N GLU A 170 62.13 0.67 46.38
CA GLU A 170 63.55 1.02 46.22
C GLU A 170 64.22 0.33 45.02
N GLY A 171 63.74 -0.84 44.57
CA GLY A 171 64.40 -1.59 43.49
C GLY A 171 65.80 -2.10 43.91
N PRO A 172 66.72 -2.39 42.99
CA PRO A 172 66.73 -1.96 41.59
C PRO A 172 66.01 -2.94 40.65
N TYR A 173 65.29 -2.39 39.68
CA TYR A 173 64.71 -3.09 38.54
C TYR A 173 65.56 -2.83 37.31
N LEU A 174 66.15 -3.90 36.75
CA LEU A 174 67.00 -3.81 35.57
C LEU A 174 66.12 -3.75 34.31
N LEU A 175 66.25 -2.67 33.52
CA LEU A 175 65.54 -2.50 32.26
C LEU A 175 66.52 -2.20 31.13
N GLU A 176 66.19 -2.70 29.93
CA GLU A 176 66.91 -2.43 28.69
C GLU A 176 65.98 -1.62 27.78
N ILE A 177 66.02 -0.29 27.90
CA ILE A 177 65.16 0.60 27.12
C ILE A 177 65.97 1.09 25.90
N PRO A 178 65.52 0.84 24.67
CA PRO A 178 66.23 1.28 23.48
C PRO A 178 66.21 2.80 23.33
N ASP A 179 67.37 3.38 22.99
CA ASP A 179 67.56 4.80 22.68
C ASP A 179 67.15 5.13 21.22
N GLY A 180 67.31 6.41 20.83
CA GLY A 180 66.97 6.91 19.50
C GLY A 180 67.73 6.23 18.34
N ASP A 181 68.87 5.61 18.62
CA ASP A 181 69.70 4.89 17.64
C ASP A 181 69.46 3.36 17.68
N GLY A 182 68.59 2.88 18.58
CA GLY A 182 68.25 1.47 18.74
C GLY A 182 69.22 0.67 19.61
N ASN A 183 70.15 1.33 20.32
CA ASN A 183 70.99 0.70 21.32
C ASN A 183 70.25 0.65 22.66
N ALA A 184 70.40 -0.43 23.43
CA ALA A 184 69.82 -0.54 24.76
C ALA A 184 70.95 -0.87 25.76
N GLU A 185 71.17 0.00 26.74
CA GLU A 185 72.01 -0.29 27.90
C GLU A 185 71.14 -0.78 29.06
N THR A 186 71.70 -1.64 29.90
CA THR A 186 71.00 -2.15 31.09
C THR A 186 71.15 -1.13 32.21
N ASP A 187 70.05 -0.46 32.58
CA ASP A 187 70.02 0.54 33.64
C ASP A 187 69.19 0.09 34.85
N GLU A 188 69.54 0.59 36.04
CA GLU A 188 68.84 0.34 37.30
C GLU A 188 67.75 1.41 37.55
N TYR A 189 66.50 0.97 37.69
CA TYR A 189 65.35 1.83 37.98
C TYR A 189 64.73 1.53 39.35
N THR A 190 64.24 2.57 40.04
CA THR A 190 63.26 2.41 41.13
C THR A 190 61.86 2.23 40.54
N TYR A 191 60.90 1.78 41.36
CA TYR A 191 59.50 1.67 40.89
C TYR A 191 58.94 3.02 40.42
N GLU A 192 59.23 4.10 41.16
CA GLU A 192 58.74 5.46 40.84
C GLU A 192 59.32 5.95 39.50
N GLN A 193 60.61 5.69 39.24
CA GLN A 193 61.25 6.03 37.96
C GLN A 193 60.65 5.24 36.79
N MET A 194 60.36 3.94 36.97
CA MET A 194 59.68 3.15 35.93
C MET A 194 58.25 3.65 35.66
N GLU A 195 57.53 4.07 36.70
CA GLU A 195 56.17 4.59 36.57
C GLU A 195 56.14 5.93 35.81
N GLU A 196 57.05 6.84 36.14
CA GLU A 196 57.21 8.12 35.45
C GLU A 196 57.54 7.90 33.96
N GLU A 197 58.51 7.03 33.66
CA GLU A 197 58.93 6.74 32.28
C GLU A 197 57.84 6.01 31.48
N PHE A 198 57.12 5.06 32.09
CA PHE A 198 56.01 4.39 31.42
C PHE A 198 54.88 5.38 31.08
N ASN A 199 54.58 6.30 32.00
CA ASN A 199 53.54 7.31 31.81
C ASN A 199 53.94 8.37 30.78
N SER A 200 55.21 8.79 30.74
CA SER A 200 55.73 9.75 29.76
C SER A 200 55.65 9.18 28.34
N LEU A 201 56.07 7.92 28.15
CA LEU A 201 56.00 7.22 26.87
C LEU A 201 54.55 6.98 26.42
N LYS A 202 53.65 6.67 27.36
CA LYS A 202 52.20 6.57 27.09
C LYS A 202 51.61 7.90 26.62
N ALA A 203 51.97 9.01 27.28
CA ALA A 203 51.52 10.34 26.90
C ALA A 203 52.04 10.72 25.51
N ARG A 204 53.33 10.46 25.23
CA ARG A 204 53.93 10.72 23.90
C ARG A 204 53.31 9.88 22.80
N GLN A 205 53.03 8.60 23.06
CA GLN A 205 52.27 7.74 22.13
C GLN A 205 50.90 8.34 21.81
N GLY A 206 50.18 8.85 22.82
CA GLY A 206 48.88 9.51 22.61
C GLY A 206 48.98 10.79 21.78
N GLU A 207 50.01 11.61 22.00
CA GLU A 207 50.26 12.82 21.22
C GLU A 207 50.58 12.51 19.76
N LEU A 208 51.50 11.57 19.50
CA LEU A 208 51.86 11.12 18.15
C LEU A 208 50.67 10.53 17.39
N GLN A 209 49.81 9.77 18.08
CA GLN A 209 48.56 9.26 17.50
C GLN A 209 47.58 10.39 17.15
N GLY A 210 47.46 11.41 18.00
CA GLY A 210 46.64 12.59 17.73
C GLY A 210 47.16 13.39 16.52
N GLN A 211 48.47 13.62 16.44
CA GLN A 211 49.11 14.28 15.31
C GLN A 211 48.91 13.49 14.01
N LYS A 212 49.11 12.18 14.05
CA LYS A 212 48.87 11.27 12.90
C LYS A 212 47.43 11.33 12.40
N VAL A 213 46.44 11.35 13.30
CA VAL A 213 45.02 11.44 12.93
C VAL A 213 44.69 12.77 12.27
N GLU A 214 45.21 13.88 12.80
CA GLU A 214 44.98 15.21 12.20
C GLU A 214 45.67 15.33 10.84
N LEU A 215 46.90 14.82 10.70
CA LEU A 215 47.64 14.79 9.42
C LEU A 215 46.90 13.98 8.34
N LEU A 216 46.29 12.85 8.73
CA LEU A 216 45.56 11.97 7.82
C LEU A 216 44.14 12.44 7.49
N ARG A 217 43.65 13.52 8.12
CA ARG A 217 42.26 13.97 8.01
C ARG A 217 41.85 14.33 6.57
N ASP A 218 42.66 15.15 5.90
CA ASP A 218 42.38 15.59 4.51
C ASP A 218 42.53 14.43 3.49
N PRO A 219 43.64 13.64 3.47
CA PRO A 219 43.75 12.47 2.60
C PRO A 219 42.61 11.47 2.80
N THR A 220 42.20 11.21 4.05
CA THR A 220 41.09 10.30 4.35
C THR A 220 39.74 10.85 3.87
N GLY A 221 39.53 12.17 3.94
CA GLY A 221 38.34 12.83 3.39
C GLY A 221 38.27 12.70 1.86
N ARG A 222 39.39 12.93 1.16
CA ARG A 222 39.50 12.78 -0.28
C ARG A 222 39.34 11.33 -0.74
N ARG A 223 39.91 10.37 0.01
CA ARG A 223 39.74 8.93 -0.26
C ARG A 223 38.29 8.50 -0.14
N ARG A 224 37.56 9.02 0.87
CA ARG A 224 36.11 8.82 1.00
C ARG A 224 35.31 9.38 -0.18
N ALA A 225 35.68 10.55 -0.69
CA ALA A 225 35.02 11.12 -1.87
C ALA A 225 35.27 10.27 -3.14
N MET A 226 36.50 9.76 -3.32
CA MET A 226 36.85 8.83 -4.40
C MET A 226 36.08 7.51 -4.31
N GLU A 227 36.01 6.89 -3.13
CA GLU A 227 35.23 5.67 -2.89
C GLU A 227 33.74 5.89 -3.11
N SER A 228 33.20 7.03 -2.66
CA SER A 228 31.80 7.40 -2.89
C SER A 228 31.49 7.57 -4.38
N TYR A 229 32.41 8.17 -5.16
CA TYR A 229 32.27 8.31 -6.61
C TYR A 229 32.19 6.96 -7.32
N LEU A 230 33.00 5.99 -6.88
CA LEU A 230 33.00 4.62 -7.39
C LEU A 230 31.71 3.89 -7.01
N ASN A 231 31.32 3.92 -5.74
CA ASN A 231 30.14 3.23 -5.21
C ASN A 231 28.82 3.77 -5.80
N ALA A 232 28.73 5.07 -6.07
CA ALA A 232 27.54 5.67 -6.67
C ALA A 232 27.30 5.26 -8.14
N ARG A 233 28.30 4.67 -8.81
CA ARG A 233 28.26 4.29 -10.23
C ARG A 233 28.40 2.79 -10.46
N LEU A 234 28.64 2.02 -9.41
CA LEU A 234 28.63 0.56 -9.47
C LEU A 234 27.20 0.05 -9.53
N THR A 235 26.93 -0.87 -10.46
CA THR A 235 25.63 -1.54 -10.54
C THR A 235 25.53 -2.77 -9.62
N SER A 236 26.63 -3.15 -8.97
CA SER A 236 26.74 -4.34 -8.12
C SER A 236 27.94 -4.27 -7.16
N LEU A 237 28.27 -5.39 -6.50
CA LEU A 237 29.37 -5.51 -5.54
C LEU A 237 30.75 -5.29 -6.18
N THR A 238 31.68 -4.70 -5.43
CA THR A 238 33.10 -4.58 -5.79
C THR A 238 33.81 -5.94 -5.73
N GLU A 239 34.96 -6.06 -6.39
CA GLU A 239 35.83 -7.24 -6.30
C GLU A 239 36.21 -7.55 -4.83
N THR A 240 36.49 -6.52 -4.04
CA THR A 240 36.79 -6.66 -2.60
C THR A 240 35.59 -7.14 -1.78
N GLN A 241 34.37 -6.75 -2.15
CA GLN A 241 33.14 -7.25 -1.52
C GLN A 241 32.89 -8.72 -1.88
N VAL A 242 33.13 -9.11 -3.13
CA VAL A 242 33.06 -10.52 -3.57
C VAL A 242 34.09 -11.37 -2.84
N ASP A 243 35.34 -10.89 -2.69
CA ASP A 243 36.37 -11.59 -1.90
C ASP A 243 36.00 -11.70 -0.42
N GLY A 244 35.33 -10.68 0.12
CA GLY A 244 34.74 -10.70 1.46
C GLY A 244 33.68 -11.79 1.61
N LEU A 245 32.79 -11.96 0.62
CA LEU A 245 31.78 -13.02 0.61
C LEU A 245 32.41 -14.41 0.49
N ILE A 246 33.39 -14.60 -0.40
CA ILE A 246 34.12 -15.88 -0.54
C ILE A 246 34.82 -16.24 0.78
N SER A 247 35.47 -15.26 1.43
CA SER A 247 36.11 -15.44 2.74
C SER A 247 35.09 -15.72 3.85
N GLY A 248 33.87 -15.16 3.72
CA GLY A 248 32.74 -15.45 4.59
C GLY A 248 32.29 -16.90 4.47
N LEU A 249 32.26 -17.45 3.25
CA LEU A 249 31.93 -18.86 3.00
C LEU A 249 32.92 -19.83 3.62
N ASP A 250 34.20 -19.48 3.71
CA ASP A 250 35.21 -20.29 4.40
C ASP A 250 34.93 -20.43 5.90
N ASN A 251 34.25 -19.44 6.49
CA ASN A 251 33.86 -19.40 7.89
C ASN A 251 32.36 -19.69 8.12
N PHE A 252 31.65 -20.16 7.09
CA PHE A 252 30.22 -20.41 7.16
C PHE A 252 29.91 -21.48 8.21
N ARG A 253 29.10 -21.12 9.21
CA ARG A 253 28.69 -22.04 10.27
C ARG A 253 27.40 -22.73 9.89
N ILE A 254 27.47 -24.06 9.78
CA ILE A 254 26.29 -24.90 9.58
C ILE A 254 25.54 -25.03 10.90
N GLU A 255 24.43 -24.31 11.02
CA GLU A 255 23.61 -24.24 12.22
C GLU A 255 22.15 -23.93 11.87
N ILE A 256 21.24 -24.19 12.82
CA ILE A 256 19.85 -23.77 12.66
C ILE A 256 19.81 -22.24 12.75
N LYS A 257 19.35 -21.61 11.67
CA LYS A 257 19.04 -20.19 11.64
C LYS A 257 17.64 -20.03 12.21
N GLN A 258 17.54 -19.48 13.43
CA GLN A 258 16.27 -19.29 14.12
C GLN A 258 16.03 -17.81 14.38
N ILE A 259 14.89 -17.34 13.89
CA ILE A 259 14.30 -16.05 14.20
C ILE A 259 13.28 -16.28 15.31
N HIS A 260 13.35 -15.48 16.37
CA HIS A 260 12.42 -15.54 17.50
C HIS A 260 11.92 -14.13 17.80
N ASN A 261 10.66 -13.88 17.47
CA ASN A 261 9.98 -12.64 17.80
C ASN A 261 8.92 -12.92 18.89
N PRO A 262 9.18 -12.56 20.16
CA PRO A 262 8.24 -12.80 21.26
C PRO A 262 6.98 -11.94 21.16
N GLU A 263 7.03 -10.76 20.53
CA GLU A 263 5.86 -9.88 20.37
C GLU A 263 4.83 -10.50 19.41
N LEU A 264 5.30 -11.06 18.30
CA LEU A 264 4.46 -11.79 17.35
C LEU A 264 4.15 -13.23 17.79
N GLY A 265 4.72 -13.69 18.91
CA GLY A 265 4.66 -15.09 19.34
C GLY A 265 5.25 -16.06 18.32
N LEU A 266 6.25 -15.62 17.56
CA LEU A 266 6.77 -16.28 16.37
C LEU A 266 8.13 -16.94 16.62
N VAL A 267 8.26 -18.19 16.17
CA VAL A 267 9.54 -18.87 15.96
C VAL A 267 9.60 -19.34 14.52
N ASP A 268 10.59 -18.86 13.79
CA ASP A 268 10.79 -19.16 12.37
C ASP A 268 12.21 -19.68 12.13
N ARG A 269 12.33 -20.75 11.33
CA ARG A 269 13.58 -21.43 10.98
C ARG A 269 13.70 -21.67 9.49
N CYS A 270 12.92 -20.98 8.65
CA CYS A 270 12.89 -21.20 7.20
C CYS A 270 14.26 -20.96 6.55
N GLU A 271 15.00 -19.95 7.03
CA GLU A 271 16.38 -19.66 6.59
C GLU A 271 17.39 -20.76 6.93
N SER A 272 17.02 -21.77 7.73
CA SER A 272 17.87 -22.95 7.91
C SER A 272 18.02 -23.76 6.61
N CYS A 273 17.03 -23.69 5.72
CA CYS A 273 17.05 -24.33 4.41
C CYS A 273 17.18 -23.30 3.27
N HIS A 274 16.49 -22.16 3.39
CA HIS A 274 16.46 -21.07 2.39
C HIS A 274 17.57 -20.03 2.64
N VAL A 275 18.81 -20.48 2.71
CA VAL A 275 19.96 -19.63 3.09
C VAL A 275 20.30 -18.54 2.08
N GLY A 276 19.96 -18.72 0.79
CA GLY A 276 20.25 -17.75 -0.27
C GLY A 276 19.33 -16.53 -0.30
N THR A 277 18.23 -16.54 0.47
CA THR A 277 17.14 -15.55 0.36
C THR A 277 17.60 -14.10 0.58
N ARG A 278 18.56 -13.88 1.48
CA ARG A 278 19.05 -12.56 1.90
C ARG A 278 20.43 -12.19 1.35
N GLU A 279 20.98 -13.01 0.46
CA GLU A 279 22.30 -12.75 -0.10
C GLU A 279 22.31 -11.45 -0.93
N PRO A 280 23.40 -10.65 -0.87
CA PRO A 280 23.50 -9.38 -1.58
C PRO A 280 23.68 -9.56 -3.10
N VAL A 281 24.03 -10.77 -3.54
CA VAL A 281 24.05 -11.16 -4.94
C VAL A 281 22.70 -11.76 -5.29
N LEU A 282 22.08 -11.29 -6.38
CA LEU A 282 20.85 -11.89 -6.88
C LEU A 282 21.13 -13.31 -7.41
N LEU A 283 20.69 -14.32 -6.65
CA LEU A 283 20.83 -15.73 -7.00
C LEU A 283 19.59 -16.20 -7.76
N THR A 284 19.78 -16.66 -9.00
CA THR A 284 18.73 -17.28 -9.81
C THR A 284 18.83 -18.80 -9.74
N ALA A 285 17.74 -19.51 -10.05
CA ALA A 285 17.76 -20.97 -10.11
C ALA A 285 18.80 -21.47 -11.11
N GLU A 286 18.96 -20.81 -12.26
CA GLU A 286 19.98 -21.15 -13.26
C GLU A 286 21.40 -21.01 -12.71
N ALA A 287 21.69 -19.92 -11.98
CA ALA A 287 22.99 -19.72 -11.35
C ALA A 287 23.27 -20.75 -10.24
N MET A 288 22.23 -21.23 -9.56
CA MET A 288 22.30 -22.20 -8.47
C MET A 288 22.07 -23.65 -8.94
N GLY A 289 22.45 -23.99 -10.17
CA GLY A 289 22.41 -25.38 -10.67
C GLY A 289 21.01 -25.96 -10.90
N GLY A 290 20.00 -25.09 -11.02
CA GLY A 290 18.59 -25.43 -11.19
C GLY A 290 17.80 -25.53 -9.89
N ASP A 291 18.42 -25.32 -8.72
CA ASP A 291 17.74 -25.44 -7.43
C ASP A 291 17.06 -24.14 -7.01
N SER A 292 15.73 -24.16 -6.94
CA SER A 292 14.91 -23.05 -6.46
C SER A 292 15.03 -22.78 -4.96
N LEU A 293 15.63 -23.69 -4.17
CA LEU A 293 15.78 -23.54 -2.73
C LEU A 293 16.74 -22.40 -2.34
N PHE A 294 17.76 -22.18 -3.17
CA PHE A 294 18.90 -21.31 -2.88
C PHE A 294 18.83 -19.93 -3.52
N ILE A 295 17.70 -19.58 -4.11
CA ILE A 295 17.53 -18.32 -4.80
C ILE A 295 17.33 -17.16 -3.82
N SER A 296 17.67 -15.96 -4.27
CA SER A 296 17.36 -14.73 -3.54
C SER A 296 15.86 -14.49 -3.53
N HIS A 297 15.39 -13.71 -2.56
CA HIS A 297 13.99 -13.30 -2.52
C HIS A 297 13.61 -12.58 -3.84
N PRO A 298 12.50 -12.94 -4.51
CA PRO A 298 12.11 -12.34 -5.79
C PRO A 298 11.88 -10.82 -5.72
N ASN A 299 11.55 -10.31 -4.53
CA ASN A 299 11.36 -8.88 -4.28
C ASN A 299 12.30 -8.40 -3.16
N PRO A 300 13.54 -7.99 -3.45
CA PRO A 300 14.48 -7.50 -2.44
C PRO A 300 14.01 -6.22 -1.75
N ARG A 301 13.24 -5.38 -2.46
CA ARG A 301 12.66 -4.16 -1.89
C ARG A 301 11.65 -4.48 -0.78
N LEU A 302 10.87 -5.56 -0.91
CA LEU A 302 9.98 -6.02 0.16
C LEU A 302 10.76 -6.32 1.44
N LEU A 303 11.93 -6.95 1.35
CA LEU A 303 12.76 -7.26 2.53
C LEU A 303 13.40 -6.01 3.17
N GLN A 304 13.52 -4.91 2.44
CA GLN A 304 13.99 -3.63 2.99
C GLN A 304 12.91 -2.91 3.80
N ILE A 305 11.63 -3.12 3.45
CA ILE A 305 10.49 -2.57 4.21
C ILE A 305 9.99 -3.53 5.30
N HIS A 306 10.23 -4.83 5.15
CA HIS A 306 9.92 -5.87 6.12
C HIS A 306 11.16 -6.73 6.38
N ASP A 307 11.90 -6.41 7.45
CA ASP A 307 13.10 -7.16 7.82
C ASP A 307 12.75 -8.57 8.32
N PRO A 308 13.19 -9.66 7.67
CA PRO A 308 12.97 -11.02 8.13
C PRO A 308 13.49 -11.30 9.55
N GLU A 309 14.51 -10.59 10.04
CA GLU A 309 14.96 -10.78 11.43
C GLU A 309 13.91 -10.34 12.45
N SER A 310 13.05 -9.40 12.06
CA SER A 310 11.95 -8.92 12.87
C SER A 310 10.67 -9.71 12.61
N PHE A 311 10.36 -10.03 11.35
CA PHE A 311 9.07 -10.60 10.98
C PHE A 311 9.07 -12.12 10.74
N GLY A 312 10.22 -12.73 10.48
CA GLY A 312 10.28 -14.10 9.96
C GLY A 312 9.61 -14.25 8.58
N CYS A 313 9.51 -15.49 8.10
CA CYS A 313 8.96 -15.81 6.77
C CYS A 313 7.48 -16.21 6.83
N THR A 314 7.07 -16.91 7.90
CA THR A 314 5.72 -17.46 8.00
C THR A 314 4.59 -16.43 8.11
N PRO A 315 4.74 -15.19 8.63
CA PRO A 315 3.64 -14.22 8.57
C PRO A 315 3.23 -13.87 7.13
N CYS A 316 4.19 -13.85 6.21
CA CYS A 316 3.95 -13.60 4.79
C CYS A 316 3.50 -14.87 4.06
N HIS A 317 4.13 -16.01 4.35
CA HIS A 317 3.96 -17.23 3.55
C HIS A 317 3.11 -18.34 4.18
N ASN A 318 2.69 -18.23 5.45
CA ASN A 318 2.20 -19.34 6.29
C ASN A 318 3.22 -20.49 6.41
N GLY A 319 2.77 -21.70 6.75
CA GLY A 319 3.62 -22.85 7.00
C GLY A 319 3.93 -23.05 8.48
N ASN A 320 4.87 -23.93 8.76
CA ASN A 320 5.27 -24.34 10.10
C ASN A 320 6.72 -23.94 10.35
N GLY A 321 6.92 -22.69 10.79
CA GLY A 321 8.24 -22.07 10.95
C GLY A 321 9.16 -22.79 11.95
N VAL A 322 8.65 -23.65 12.84
CA VAL A 322 9.48 -24.39 13.80
C VAL A 322 10.06 -25.69 13.26
N ALA A 323 9.48 -26.25 12.19
CA ALA A 323 9.86 -27.57 11.69
C ALA A 323 11.09 -27.50 10.77
N THR A 324 12.06 -28.38 11.04
CA THR A 324 13.32 -28.49 10.27
C THR A 324 13.59 -29.93 9.78
N VAL A 325 12.66 -30.85 10.05
CA VAL A 325 12.82 -32.29 9.81
C VAL A 325 12.46 -32.71 8.38
N GLY A 326 11.85 -31.82 7.59
CA GLY A 326 11.44 -32.12 6.22
C GLY A 326 10.52 -31.06 5.62
N THR A 327 10.39 -31.08 4.29
CA THR A 327 9.58 -30.13 3.51
C THR A 327 8.09 -30.26 3.82
N ILE A 328 7.58 -31.48 4.06
CA ILE A 328 6.15 -31.70 4.35
C ILE A 328 5.79 -31.04 5.69
N GLU A 329 6.61 -31.25 6.71
CA GLU A 329 6.40 -30.70 8.05
C GLU A 329 6.61 -29.19 8.08
N ALA A 330 7.68 -28.68 7.46
CA ALA A 330 8.02 -27.26 7.40
C ALA A 330 7.01 -26.43 6.59
N HIS A 331 6.56 -26.94 5.43
CA HIS A 331 5.53 -26.26 4.64
C HIS A 331 4.11 -26.50 5.19
N GLY A 332 3.97 -27.17 6.34
CA GLY A 332 2.70 -27.37 7.02
C GLY A 332 1.73 -28.30 6.28
N ARG A 333 2.22 -29.18 5.40
CA ARG A 333 1.42 -30.13 4.59
C ARG A 333 1.12 -31.45 5.31
N TYR A 334 1.47 -31.56 6.59
CA TYR A 334 1.15 -32.74 7.39
C TYR A 334 -0.22 -32.60 8.06
N LYS A 335 -0.90 -33.74 8.24
CA LYS A 335 -2.33 -33.84 8.62
C LYS A 335 -2.79 -33.07 9.88
N HIS A 336 -1.87 -32.64 10.74
CA HIS A 336 -2.19 -32.01 12.03
C HIS A 336 -1.86 -30.52 12.06
N TRP A 337 -1.33 -29.96 10.97
CA TRP A 337 -1.11 -28.52 10.84
C TRP A 337 -2.25 -27.89 10.07
N LEU A 338 -2.75 -26.78 10.60
CA LEU A 338 -3.94 -26.13 10.06
C LEU A 338 -3.62 -25.09 8.97
N TRP A 339 -2.39 -24.58 8.94
CA TRP A 339 -2.01 -23.42 8.13
C TRP A 339 -0.82 -23.75 7.23
N PRO A 340 -1.01 -24.55 6.16
CA PRO A 340 0.05 -24.86 5.22
C PRO A 340 0.56 -23.57 4.54
N LEU A 341 1.77 -23.65 4.01
CA LEU A 341 2.37 -22.59 3.20
C LEU A 341 1.42 -22.22 2.05
N TYR A 342 1.25 -20.92 1.81
CA TYR A 342 0.54 -20.45 0.63
C TYR A 342 1.23 -20.95 -0.64
N PRO A 343 0.47 -21.36 -1.66
CA PRO A 343 1.02 -21.58 -2.99
C PRO A 343 1.66 -20.30 -3.52
N THR A 344 2.64 -20.45 -4.40
CA THR A 344 3.48 -19.35 -4.88
C THR A 344 2.65 -18.22 -5.49
N GLU A 345 1.61 -18.56 -6.25
CA GLU A 345 0.69 -17.61 -6.88
C GLU A 345 -0.24 -16.88 -5.88
N ASN A 346 -0.34 -17.36 -4.64
CA ASN A 346 -1.16 -16.77 -3.58
C ASN A 346 -0.33 -16.25 -2.40
N SER A 347 1.00 -16.12 -2.53
CA SER A 347 1.86 -15.71 -1.40
C SER A 347 1.49 -14.33 -0.84
N GLU A 348 0.92 -13.45 -1.66
CA GLU A 348 0.45 -12.13 -1.24
C GLU A 348 -0.75 -12.18 -0.27
N ALA A 349 -1.40 -13.33 -0.09
CA ALA A 349 -2.48 -13.51 0.88
C ALA A 349 -2.04 -13.14 2.31
N GLY A 350 -0.77 -13.38 2.66
CA GLY A 350 -0.22 -13.03 3.96
C GLY A 350 -0.20 -11.53 4.25
N CYS A 351 -0.09 -10.68 3.23
CA CYS A 351 -0.09 -9.23 3.40
C CYS A 351 -1.38 -8.74 4.07
N LEU A 352 -2.53 -9.38 3.76
CA LEU A 352 -3.83 -8.97 4.29
C LEU A 352 -3.95 -9.15 5.82
N GLN A 353 -3.10 -9.97 6.44
CA GLN A 353 -3.11 -10.21 7.89
C GLN A 353 -2.69 -8.98 8.71
N CYS A 354 -1.97 -8.04 8.10
CA CYS A 354 -1.52 -6.79 8.74
C CYS A 354 -1.98 -5.55 7.96
N HIS A 355 -2.18 -5.66 6.65
CA HIS A 355 -2.59 -4.59 5.75
C HIS A 355 -4.07 -4.68 5.36
N GLU A 356 -4.94 -5.00 6.32
CA GLU A 356 -6.39 -5.10 6.10
C GLU A 356 -7.02 -3.75 5.74
N ALA A 357 -6.57 -2.67 6.38
CA ALA A 357 -7.09 -1.32 6.13
C ALA A 357 -6.57 -0.70 4.81
N ASP A 358 -5.52 -1.27 4.20
CA ASP A 358 -4.93 -0.75 2.96
C ASP A 358 -5.73 -1.17 1.74
N ARG A 359 -6.12 -0.19 0.93
CA ARG A 359 -6.77 -0.45 -0.36
C ARG A 359 -5.79 -0.78 -1.49
N TYR A 360 -4.55 -0.31 -1.34
CA TYR A 360 -3.49 -0.41 -2.34
C TYR A 360 -2.13 -0.61 -1.66
N LEU A 361 -1.34 -1.52 -2.20
CA LEU A 361 -0.02 -1.91 -1.76
C LEU A 361 0.89 -2.08 -2.99
N GLU A 362 1.92 -1.25 -3.08
CA GLU A 362 2.84 -1.20 -4.24
C GLU A 362 3.50 -2.55 -4.58
N VAL A 363 3.63 -3.44 -3.60
CA VAL A 363 4.36 -4.71 -3.71
C VAL A 363 3.45 -5.95 -3.78
N SER A 364 2.12 -5.79 -3.83
CA SER A 364 1.18 -6.91 -3.89
C SER A 364 0.05 -6.69 -4.93
N PRO A 365 0.39 -6.67 -6.23
CA PRO A 365 -0.57 -6.43 -7.29
C PRO A 365 -1.66 -7.51 -7.39
N THR A 366 -1.34 -8.77 -7.09
CA THR A 366 -2.30 -9.89 -7.15
C THR A 366 -3.40 -9.74 -6.09
N LEU A 367 -3.00 -9.37 -4.87
CA LEU A 367 -3.93 -9.09 -3.77
C LEU A 367 -4.80 -7.86 -4.08
N ASP A 368 -4.19 -6.79 -4.58
CA ASP A 368 -4.90 -5.54 -4.91
C ASP A 368 -5.93 -5.73 -6.04
N ALA A 369 -5.58 -6.52 -7.05
CA ALA A 369 -6.51 -6.95 -8.10
C ALA A 369 -7.66 -7.78 -7.52
N GLY A 370 -7.37 -8.72 -6.61
CA GLY A 370 -8.40 -9.48 -5.89
C GLY A 370 -9.36 -8.60 -5.08
N LYS A 371 -8.83 -7.58 -4.37
CA LYS A 371 -9.63 -6.55 -3.68
C LYS A 371 -10.50 -5.74 -4.64
N GLN A 372 -9.98 -5.42 -5.83
CA GLN A 372 -10.71 -4.70 -6.87
C GLN A 372 -11.88 -5.53 -7.42
N ILE A 373 -11.64 -6.79 -7.81
CA ILE A 373 -12.70 -7.67 -8.34
C ILE A 373 -13.80 -7.87 -7.29
N TYR A 374 -13.40 -8.05 -6.01
CA TYR A 374 -14.37 -8.14 -4.91
C TYR A 374 -15.25 -6.88 -4.84
N TYR A 375 -14.66 -5.69 -4.90
CA TYR A 375 -15.38 -4.40 -4.85
C TYR A 375 -16.29 -4.17 -6.07
N GLU A 376 -15.90 -4.64 -7.25
CA GLU A 376 -16.66 -4.42 -8.49
C GLU A 376 -17.89 -5.32 -8.65
N GLY A 377 -17.98 -6.44 -7.91
CA GLY A 377 -19.07 -7.39 -8.08
C GLY A 377 -19.47 -8.11 -6.80
N CYS A 378 -18.53 -8.83 -6.18
CA CYS A 378 -18.82 -9.72 -5.06
C CYS A 378 -19.40 -8.99 -3.84
N ILE A 379 -18.99 -7.74 -3.60
CA ILE A 379 -19.46 -6.91 -2.49
C ILE A 379 -20.97 -6.64 -2.51
N GLY A 380 -21.60 -6.72 -3.69
CA GLY A 380 -23.04 -6.58 -3.81
C GLY A 380 -23.79 -7.72 -3.12
N CYS A 381 -23.22 -8.92 -3.06
CA CYS A 381 -23.81 -10.06 -2.34
C CYS A 381 -23.17 -10.31 -0.98
N HIS A 382 -21.86 -10.05 -0.83
CA HIS A 382 -21.09 -10.40 0.36
C HIS A 382 -20.74 -9.17 1.19
N ALA A 383 -20.85 -9.30 2.52
CA ALA A 383 -20.31 -8.32 3.44
C ALA A 383 -18.83 -8.62 3.72
N ARG A 384 -18.05 -7.56 3.94
CA ARG A 384 -16.70 -7.64 4.47
C ARG A 384 -16.38 -6.35 5.22
N GLU A 385 -15.77 -6.47 6.39
CA GLU A 385 -15.31 -5.32 7.16
C GLU A 385 -14.31 -4.47 6.35
N GLY A 386 -14.39 -3.14 6.53
CA GLY A 386 -13.54 -2.16 5.83
C GLY A 386 -13.96 -1.81 4.40
N PHE A 387 -14.89 -2.55 3.79
CA PHE A 387 -15.37 -2.30 2.42
C PHE A 387 -16.78 -1.68 2.40
N ASP A 388 -16.94 -0.57 1.67
CA ASP A 388 -18.23 0.12 1.44
C ASP A 388 -19.06 0.36 2.73
N PRO A 389 -18.50 1.08 3.72
CA PRO A 389 -19.21 1.38 4.96
C PRO A 389 -20.36 2.37 4.79
N GLU A 390 -20.35 3.18 3.72
CA GLU A 390 -21.31 4.26 3.47
C GLU A 390 -22.78 3.81 3.53
N PRO A 391 -23.22 2.72 2.87
CA PRO A 391 -24.62 2.28 2.96
C PRO A 391 -25.05 1.89 4.39
N GLN A 392 -24.16 1.31 5.19
CA GLN A 392 -24.49 1.03 6.60
C GLN A 392 -24.61 2.33 7.40
N GLN A 393 -23.63 3.23 7.27
CA GLN A 393 -23.62 4.52 7.95
C GLN A 393 -24.82 5.38 7.56
N LEU A 394 -25.26 5.32 6.30
CA LEU A 394 -26.44 6.03 5.80
C LEU A 394 -27.71 5.50 6.47
N ARG A 395 -27.91 4.18 6.49
CA ARG A 395 -29.07 3.57 7.18
C ARG A 395 -29.09 3.89 8.67
N GLU A 396 -27.94 3.85 9.34
CA GLU A 396 -27.81 4.20 10.77
C GLU A 396 -28.14 5.67 11.01
N THR A 397 -27.66 6.56 10.14
CA THR A 397 -27.93 8.00 10.19
C THR A 397 -29.42 8.28 9.97
N GLN A 398 -30.02 7.66 8.96
CA GLN A 398 -31.45 7.77 8.66
C GLN A 398 -32.34 7.26 9.79
N ARG A 399 -31.99 6.11 10.37
CA ARG A 399 -32.70 5.60 11.55
C ARG A 399 -32.65 6.59 12.72
N THR A 400 -31.47 7.17 12.97
CA THR A 400 -31.30 8.16 14.04
C THR A 400 -32.13 9.42 13.77
N LEU A 401 -32.19 9.89 12.52
CA LEU A 401 -33.04 11.02 12.12
C LEU A 401 -34.53 10.73 12.39
N ILE A 402 -35.01 9.54 12.04
CA ILE A 402 -36.40 9.11 12.31
C ILE A 402 -36.70 9.10 13.81
N ASP A 403 -35.78 8.57 14.62
CA ASP A 403 -35.92 8.51 16.07
C ASP A 403 -35.97 9.94 16.68
N LEU A 404 -35.14 10.87 16.18
CA LEU A 404 -35.15 12.27 16.60
C LEU A 404 -36.46 12.99 16.22
N LEU A 405 -36.98 12.79 15.01
CA LEU A 405 -38.26 13.35 14.57
C LEU A 405 -39.41 12.84 15.44
N THR A 406 -39.41 11.55 15.77
CA THR A 406 -40.41 10.94 16.66
C THR A 406 -40.35 11.60 18.04
N ARG A 407 -39.15 11.72 18.62
CA ARG A 407 -38.94 12.33 19.93
C ARG A 407 -39.32 13.82 19.95
N LYS A 408 -39.03 14.55 18.87
CA LYS A 408 -39.43 15.96 18.71
C LYS A 408 -40.95 16.10 18.76
N ASN A 409 -41.67 15.29 17.98
CA ASN A 409 -43.12 15.30 17.94
C ASN A 409 -43.74 14.95 19.32
N GLU A 410 -43.19 13.94 20.02
CA GLU A 410 -43.62 13.59 21.37
C GLU A 410 -43.39 14.72 22.38
N THR A 411 -42.21 15.36 22.31
CA THR A 411 -41.85 16.49 23.19
C THR A 411 -42.77 17.68 22.93
N GLN A 412 -43.11 17.95 21.66
CA GLN A 412 -44.02 19.03 21.29
C GLN A 412 -45.44 18.80 21.82
N LEU A 413 -45.96 17.57 21.70
CA LEU A 413 -47.23 17.19 22.31
C LEU A 413 -47.20 17.30 23.84
N GLN A 414 -46.05 17.00 24.47
CA GLN A 414 -45.87 17.19 25.92
C GLN A 414 -45.90 18.67 26.29
N ILE A 415 -45.22 19.54 25.55
CA ILE A 415 -45.26 21.01 25.75
C ILE A 415 -46.70 21.51 25.69
N GLU A 416 -47.45 21.14 24.64
CA GLU A 416 -48.86 21.54 24.49
C GLU A 416 -49.72 21.08 25.68
N ARG A 417 -49.50 19.86 26.16
CA ARG A 417 -50.20 19.34 27.36
C ARG A 417 -49.80 20.06 28.63
N THR A 418 -48.52 20.36 28.82
CA THR A 418 -47.99 21.04 30.00
C THR A 418 -48.49 22.47 30.05
N ILE A 419 -48.43 23.22 28.95
CA ILE A 419 -48.99 24.58 28.81
C ILE A 419 -50.50 24.54 29.08
N GLY A 420 -51.23 23.64 28.42
CA GLY A 420 -52.67 23.50 28.65
C GLY A 420 -53.03 23.09 30.08
N THR A 421 -52.10 22.52 30.86
CA THR A 421 -52.27 22.22 32.29
C THR A 421 -51.91 23.43 33.15
N ALA A 422 -50.86 24.16 32.80
CA ALA A 422 -50.47 25.43 33.43
C ALA A 422 -51.60 26.47 33.34
N ASP A 423 -52.26 26.57 32.18
CA ASP A 423 -53.41 27.44 31.94
C ASP A 423 -54.62 27.15 32.85
N ARG A 424 -54.70 25.91 33.37
CA ARG A 424 -55.78 25.44 34.24
C ARG A 424 -55.37 25.33 35.72
N ALA A 425 -54.14 25.71 36.07
CA ALA A 425 -53.62 25.59 37.42
C ALA A 425 -54.39 26.51 38.40
N GLN A 426 -54.62 26.03 39.62
CA GLN A 426 -55.39 26.79 40.63
C GLN A 426 -54.53 27.78 41.41
N THR A 427 -53.20 27.70 41.30
CA THR A 427 -52.24 28.55 42.01
C THR A 427 -51.17 29.08 41.07
N ASN A 428 -50.69 30.32 41.32
CA ASN A 428 -49.63 30.92 40.53
C ASN A 428 -48.32 30.14 40.61
N GLU A 429 -47.98 29.59 41.78
CA GLU A 429 -46.76 28.81 41.98
C GLU A 429 -46.75 27.52 41.15
N GLU A 430 -47.90 26.85 41.02
CA GLU A 430 -48.05 25.68 40.16
C GLU A 430 -47.98 26.04 38.67
N ALA A 431 -48.60 27.15 38.27
CA ALA A 431 -48.53 27.65 36.89
C ALA A 431 -47.10 28.00 36.49
N GLU A 432 -46.37 28.76 37.31
CA GLU A 432 -44.97 29.15 37.08
C GLU A 432 -44.05 27.93 36.94
N ARG A 433 -44.23 26.91 37.79
CA ARG A 433 -43.46 25.66 37.69
C ARG A 433 -43.73 24.93 36.36
N LEU A 434 -44.98 24.81 35.94
CA LEU A 434 -45.35 24.12 34.70
C LEU A 434 -44.90 24.91 33.45
N TYR A 435 -44.93 26.24 33.48
CA TYR A 435 -44.34 27.06 32.42
C TYR A 435 -42.83 26.88 32.34
N ALA A 436 -42.13 26.87 33.48
CA ALA A 436 -40.69 26.59 33.50
C ALA A 436 -40.37 25.18 32.98
N GLU A 437 -41.24 24.19 33.22
CA GLU A 437 -41.12 22.85 32.64
C GLU A 437 -41.34 22.86 31.12
N ALA A 438 -42.35 23.59 30.62
CA ALA A 438 -42.58 23.76 29.19
C ALA A 438 -41.41 24.49 28.49
N ASP A 439 -40.82 25.50 29.12
CA ASP A 439 -39.63 26.20 28.63
C ASP A 439 -38.42 25.25 28.56
N ALA A 440 -38.22 24.40 29.58
CA ALA A 440 -37.16 23.40 29.59
C ALA A 440 -37.35 22.35 28.47
N LEU A 441 -38.59 21.91 28.23
CA LEU A 441 -38.92 21.03 27.10
C LEU A 441 -38.69 21.72 25.74
N THR A 442 -38.95 23.02 25.65
CA THR A 442 -38.66 23.82 24.43
C THR A 442 -37.15 23.90 24.17
N MET A 443 -36.33 24.09 25.21
CA MET A 443 -34.87 24.04 25.08
C MET A 443 -34.37 22.66 24.62
N ASN A 444 -35.04 21.58 25.04
CA ASN A 444 -34.75 20.23 24.55
C ASN A 444 -35.00 20.10 23.04
N ILE A 445 -36.11 20.66 22.53
CA ILE A 445 -36.38 20.71 21.07
C ILE A 445 -35.26 21.44 20.32
N ALA A 446 -34.77 22.58 20.83
CA ALA A 446 -33.67 23.30 20.18
C ALA A 446 -32.38 22.45 20.11
N GLY A 447 -32.13 21.62 21.14
CA GLY A 447 -31.05 20.64 21.13
C GLY A 447 -31.24 19.56 20.06
N ILE A 448 -32.46 19.00 19.97
CA ILE A 448 -32.84 18.02 18.93
C ILE A 448 -32.66 18.63 17.53
N ASP A 449 -33.09 19.87 17.31
CA ASP A 449 -32.99 20.54 16.00
C ASP A 449 -31.52 20.73 15.57
N THR A 450 -30.63 21.03 16.52
CA THR A 450 -29.18 21.16 16.24
C THR A 450 -28.56 19.82 15.85
N GLU A 451 -28.88 18.75 16.58
CA GLU A 451 -28.42 17.40 16.28
C GLU A 451 -28.98 16.91 14.93
N PHE A 452 -30.26 17.20 14.67
CA PHE A 452 -30.94 16.88 13.44
C PHE A 452 -30.28 17.55 12.22
N ALA A 453 -29.99 18.85 12.30
CA ALA A 453 -29.32 19.58 11.21
C ALA A 453 -27.93 18.99 10.89
N HIS A 454 -27.14 18.65 11.92
CA HIS A 454 -25.83 18.01 11.75
C HIS A 454 -25.96 16.61 11.09
N LEU A 455 -26.95 15.82 11.51
CA LEU A 455 -27.19 14.50 10.91
C LEU A 455 -27.73 14.60 9.47
N GLN A 456 -28.52 15.63 9.14
CA GLN A 456 -28.95 15.88 7.76
C GLN A 456 -27.77 16.24 6.84
N GLU A 457 -26.82 17.07 7.30
CA GLU A 457 -25.61 17.36 6.53
C GLU A 457 -24.79 16.07 6.27
N ARG A 458 -24.65 15.23 7.31
CA ARG A 458 -24.03 13.92 7.18
C ARG A 458 -24.80 13.00 6.22
N GLU A 459 -26.13 12.98 6.29
CA GLU A 459 -26.99 12.21 5.38
C GLU A 459 -26.77 12.63 3.93
N ALA A 460 -26.77 13.94 3.64
CA ALA A 460 -26.52 14.47 2.30
C ALA A 460 -25.14 14.03 1.77
N GLY A 461 -24.09 14.16 2.58
CA GLY A 461 -22.74 13.71 2.23
C GLY A 461 -22.65 12.20 1.97
N LEU A 462 -23.36 11.38 2.77
CA LEU A 462 -23.40 9.93 2.61
C LEU A 462 -24.21 9.50 1.37
N MET A 463 -25.33 10.16 1.07
CA MET A 463 -26.10 9.94 -0.17
C MET A 463 -25.26 10.25 -1.42
N MET A 464 -24.43 11.30 -1.36
CA MET A 464 -23.48 11.63 -2.42
C MET A 464 -22.33 10.64 -2.51
N ALA A 465 -21.82 10.14 -1.37
CA ALA A 465 -20.69 9.20 -1.35
C ALA A 465 -21.12 7.77 -1.74
N PHE A 466 -22.33 7.34 -1.38
CA PHE A 466 -22.88 6.00 -1.66
C PHE A 466 -22.93 5.71 -3.18
N LYS A 467 -22.51 4.49 -3.55
CA LYS A 467 -22.51 4.00 -4.93
C LYS A 467 -23.06 2.58 -4.95
N ARG A 468 -23.87 2.25 -5.97
CA ARG A 468 -24.32 0.88 -6.20
C ARG A 468 -23.44 0.19 -7.23
N VAL A 469 -23.25 -1.12 -7.04
CA VAL A 469 -22.56 -2.01 -7.97
C VAL A 469 -23.35 -2.14 -9.28
N GLY A 470 -24.65 -2.45 -9.16
CA GLY A 470 -25.55 -2.58 -10.29
C GLY A 470 -26.19 -1.24 -10.67
N PRO A 471 -26.53 -1.03 -11.96
CA PRO A 471 -27.28 0.15 -12.39
C PRO A 471 -28.67 0.20 -11.73
N ASN A 472 -29.20 1.42 -11.60
CA ASN A 472 -30.60 1.64 -11.22
C ASN A 472 -31.53 1.02 -12.28
N LEU A 473 -32.47 0.17 -11.83
CA LEU A 473 -33.46 -0.51 -12.64
C LEU A 473 -34.86 0.13 -12.57
N LYS A 474 -35.09 1.11 -11.69
CA LYS A 474 -36.33 1.88 -11.64
C LYS A 474 -36.63 2.58 -12.97
N GLU A 475 -35.60 2.96 -13.72
CA GLU A 475 -35.75 3.63 -15.02
C GLU A 475 -35.76 2.66 -16.21
N VAL A 476 -35.91 1.35 -15.99
CA VAL A 476 -35.73 0.36 -17.06
C VAL A 476 -36.61 0.62 -18.29
N ARG A 477 -37.84 1.10 -18.09
CA ARG A 477 -38.81 1.38 -19.17
C ARG A 477 -38.43 2.54 -20.08
N VAL A 478 -37.75 3.54 -19.53
CA VAL A 478 -37.21 4.66 -20.33
C VAL A 478 -35.84 4.35 -20.89
N LYS A 479 -35.09 3.47 -20.22
CA LYS A 479 -33.68 3.15 -20.53
C LYS A 479 -33.51 2.11 -21.62
N LEU A 480 -34.28 1.03 -21.58
CA LEU A 480 -34.03 -0.17 -22.37
C LEU A 480 -35.16 -0.45 -23.37
N LYS A 481 -34.79 -1.14 -24.45
CA LYS A 481 -35.74 -1.85 -25.30
C LYS A 481 -36.24 -3.08 -24.56
N LYS A 482 -37.56 -3.25 -24.52
CA LYS A 482 -38.25 -4.23 -23.70
C LYS A 482 -37.85 -5.67 -24.02
N GLU A 483 -37.69 -5.97 -25.31
CA GLU A 483 -37.41 -7.30 -25.87
C GLU A 483 -36.00 -7.80 -25.51
N TRP A 484 -35.09 -6.91 -25.11
CA TRP A 484 -33.71 -7.25 -24.75
C TRP A 484 -33.58 -7.82 -23.33
N ILE A 485 -34.49 -7.46 -22.42
CA ILE A 485 -34.37 -7.79 -20.99
C ILE A 485 -34.22 -9.31 -20.74
N PRO A 486 -35.03 -10.18 -21.36
CA PRO A 486 -34.92 -11.63 -21.14
C PRO A 486 -33.57 -12.21 -21.54
N GLU A 487 -33.00 -11.77 -22.67
CA GLU A 487 -31.67 -12.23 -23.13
C GLU A 487 -30.58 -11.91 -22.10
N TRP A 488 -30.62 -10.70 -21.55
CA TRP A 488 -29.66 -10.28 -20.53
C TRP A 488 -29.80 -11.06 -19.23
N ILE A 489 -31.03 -11.31 -18.77
CA ILE A 489 -31.28 -12.07 -17.53
C ILE A 489 -30.90 -13.55 -17.71
N GLN A 490 -31.07 -14.10 -18.91
CA GLN A 490 -30.73 -15.49 -19.21
C GLN A 490 -29.22 -15.74 -19.13
N ASN A 491 -28.42 -14.92 -19.80
CA ASN A 491 -26.96 -15.00 -19.74
C ASN A 491 -26.29 -13.65 -20.12
N PRO A 492 -25.89 -12.84 -19.12
CA PRO A 492 -25.24 -11.55 -19.37
C PRO A 492 -23.93 -11.65 -20.18
N HIS A 493 -23.18 -12.74 -20.02
CA HIS A 493 -21.85 -12.91 -20.60
C HIS A 493 -21.88 -13.17 -22.12
N ASP A 494 -23.00 -13.70 -22.66
CA ASP A 494 -23.20 -13.85 -24.11
C ASP A 494 -23.32 -12.50 -24.82
N PHE A 495 -23.88 -11.50 -24.12
CA PHE A 495 -23.96 -10.14 -24.61
C PHE A 495 -22.67 -9.35 -24.35
N ARG A 496 -22.11 -9.49 -23.14
CA ARG A 496 -20.88 -8.82 -22.72
C ARG A 496 -20.02 -9.78 -21.90
N PRO A 497 -18.98 -10.40 -22.49
CA PRO A 497 -18.14 -11.37 -21.78
C PRO A 497 -17.52 -10.83 -20.49
N THR A 498 -17.07 -9.56 -20.50
CA THR A 498 -16.40 -8.90 -19.36
C THR A 498 -17.35 -8.29 -18.31
N THR A 499 -18.66 -8.57 -18.39
CA THR A 499 -19.63 -8.01 -17.44
C THR A 499 -19.42 -8.53 -16.02
N LYS A 500 -19.64 -7.66 -15.02
CA LYS A 500 -19.61 -8.03 -13.60
C LYS A 500 -20.96 -8.57 -13.11
N MET A 501 -22.00 -8.53 -13.94
CA MET A 501 -23.29 -9.15 -13.62
C MET A 501 -23.21 -10.65 -13.89
N PRO A 502 -23.39 -11.50 -12.88
CA PRO A 502 -23.15 -12.91 -13.02
C PRO A 502 -24.31 -13.63 -13.71
N ARG A 503 -24.03 -14.81 -14.25
CA ARG A 503 -25.03 -15.76 -14.76
C ARG A 503 -25.66 -16.54 -13.62
N PHE A 504 -26.96 -16.35 -13.43
CA PHE A 504 -27.76 -17.10 -12.48
C PHE A 504 -28.23 -18.44 -13.07
N ARG A 505 -28.45 -19.44 -12.23
CA ARG A 505 -29.01 -20.74 -12.62
C ARG A 505 -30.55 -20.67 -12.67
N LEU A 506 -31.06 -19.90 -13.63
CA LEU A 506 -32.49 -19.68 -13.83
C LEU A 506 -33.08 -20.66 -14.85
N GLU A 507 -34.31 -21.09 -14.60
CA GLU A 507 -35.15 -21.80 -15.58
C GLU A 507 -35.89 -20.78 -16.47
N GLU A 508 -36.36 -21.21 -17.65
CA GLU A 508 -36.92 -20.29 -18.66
C GLU A 508 -38.14 -19.52 -18.16
N ASP A 509 -39.01 -20.17 -17.39
CA ASP A 509 -40.16 -19.56 -16.71
C ASP A 509 -39.72 -18.50 -15.68
N GLN A 510 -38.67 -18.78 -14.92
CA GLN A 510 -38.09 -17.84 -13.96
C GLN A 510 -37.51 -16.60 -14.66
N VAL A 511 -36.80 -16.78 -15.78
CA VAL A 511 -36.30 -15.64 -16.59
C VAL A 511 -37.45 -14.77 -17.07
N ARG A 512 -38.55 -15.38 -17.55
CA ARG A 512 -39.73 -14.65 -18.00
C ARG A 512 -40.40 -13.87 -16.87
N ALA A 513 -40.59 -14.50 -15.70
CA ALA A 513 -41.21 -13.88 -14.54
C ALA A 513 -40.35 -12.71 -13.99
N ILE A 514 -39.05 -12.93 -13.78
CA ILE A 514 -38.11 -11.88 -13.34
C ILE A 514 -38.12 -10.70 -14.30
N SER A 515 -38.03 -10.97 -15.61
CA SER A 515 -38.04 -9.92 -16.63
C SER A 515 -39.35 -9.12 -16.62
N ALA A 516 -40.49 -9.79 -16.45
CA ALA A 516 -41.80 -9.16 -16.38
C ALA A 516 -41.90 -8.24 -15.15
N PHE A 517 -41.45 -8.70 -13.98
CA PHE A 517 -41.41 -7.87 -12.77
C PHE A 517 -40.50 -6.65 -12.95
N ILE A 518 -39.26 -6.83 -13.41
CA ILE A 518 -38.32 -5.72 -13.62
C ILE A 518 -38.95 -4.68 -14.55
N TRP A 519 -39.51 -5.11 -15.68
CA TRP A 519 -40.18 -4.21 -16.62
C TRP A 519 -41.36 -3.45 -15.99
N GLN A 520 -42.29 -4.17 -15.33
CA GLN A 520 -43.52 -3.59 -14.76
C GLN A 520 -43.28 -2.75 -13.51
N SER A 521 -42.19 -2.97 -12.78
CA SER A 521 -41.78 -2.16 -11.62
C SER A 521 -41.11 -0.84 -12.00
N GLY A 522 -40.75 -0.68 -13.28
CA GLY A 522 -40.10 0.52 -13.79
C GLY A 522 -41.04 1.71 -13.92
N ILE A 523 -40.49 2.91 -13.73
CA ILE A 523 -41.16 4.20 -13.83
C ILE A 523 -41.71 4.41 -15.24
N GLU A 524 -42.95 4.87 -15.31
CA GLU A 524 -43.58 5.38 -16.52
C GLU A 524 -43.24 6.86 -16.69
N ALA A 525 -42.36 7.17 -17.64
CA ALA A 525 -42.06 8.54 -18.02
C ALA A 525 -41.78 8.63 -19.53
N GLU A 526 -42.01 9.79 -20.12
CA GLU A 526 -41.60 10.09 -21.49
C GLU A 526 -40.41 11.05 -21.48
N LEU A 527 -39.33 10.65 -22.14
CA LEU A 527 -38.16 11.51 -22.30
C LEU A 527 -38.32 12.46 -23.49
N PRO A 528 -37.75 13.69 -23.42
CA PRO A 528 -37.73 14.59 -24.55
C PRO A 528 -36.96 13.96 -25.73
N ARG A 529 -37.61 13.89 -26.89
CA ARG A 529 -37.00 13.38 -28.13
C ARG A 529 -35.81 14.23 -28.54
N GLN A 530 -34.70 13.57 -28.85
CA GLN A 530 -33.45 14.19 -29.28
C GLN A 530 -33.25 14.03 -30.79
N PRO A 531 -32.72 15.04 -31.49
CA PRO A 531 -32.23 14.86 -32.85
C PRO A 531 -30.98 13.96 -32.86
N SER A 532 -30.73 13.29 -33.99
CA SER A 532 -29.48 12.58 -34.24
C SER A 532 -28.30 13.55 -34.32
N GLY A 533 -27.16 13.16 -33.74
CA GLY A 533 -25.87 13.84 -33.90
C GLY A 533 -25.02 13.24 -35.02
N ASP A 534 -23.77 13.69 -35.12
CA ASP A 534 -22.76 13.18 -36.06
C ASP A 534 -21.96 12.01 -35.44
N PRO A 535 -22.11 10.77 -35.94
CA PRO A 535 -21.39 9.62 -35.40
C PRO A 535 -19.87 9.65 -35.64
N VAL A 536 -19.38 10.35 -36.66
CA VAL A 536 -17.93 10.46 -36.92
C VAL A 536 -17.29 11.38 -35.88
N GLN A 537 -17.93 12.52 -35.62
CA GLN A 537 -17.53 13.41 -34.53
C GLN A 537 -17.68 12.70 -33.18
N GLY A 538 -18.76 11.95 -33.00
CA GLY A 538 -19.01 11.16 -31.79
C GLY A 538 -17.91 10.16 -31.45
N LYS A 539 -17.37 9.46 -32.47
CA LYS A 539 -16.22 8.58 -32.29
C LYS A 539 -15.00 9.37 -31.80
N THR A 540 -14.69 10.47 -32.46
CA THR A 540 -13.55 11.32 -32.10
C THR A 540 -13.67 11.83 -30.65
N LEU A 541 -14.86 12.31 -30.27
CA LEU A 541 -15.14 12.75 -28.91
C LEU A 541 -15.01 11.60 -27.90
N PHE A 542 -15.50 10.41 -28.22
CA PHE A 542 -15.39 9.26 -27.32
C PHE A 542 -13.93 8.87 -27.03
N GLU A 543 -13.09 8.86 -28.06
CA GLU A 543 -11.66 8.51 -27.97
C GLU A 543 -10.83 9.60 -27.26
N THR A 544 -11.25 10.87 -27.37
CA THR A 544 -10.43 12.01 -26.91
C THR A 544 -10.90 12.63 -25.60
N ARG A 545 -12.18 12.51 -25.22
CA ARG A 545 -12.74 13.13 -23.99
C ARG A 545 -12.40 12.36 -22.71
N GLY A 546 -11.89 11.13 -22.83
CA GLY A 546 -11.48 10.28 -21.71
C GLY A 546 -12.42 9.11 -21.40
N CYS A 547 -13.43 8.84 -22.23
CA CYS A 547 -14.37 7.73 -22.02
C CYS A 547 -13.64 6.37 -21.92
N MET A 548 -12.60 6.19 -22.74
CA MET A 548 -11.83 4.94 -22.84
C MET A 548 -10.94 4.63 -21.63
N ALA A 549 -10.78 5.56 -20.69
CA ALA A 549 -10.09 5.27 -19.43
C ALA A 549 -10.88 4.27 -18.56
N CYS A 550 -12.21 4.34 -18.62
CA CYS A 550 -13.09 3.46 -17.86
C CYS A 550 -13.80 2.44 -18.75
N HIS A 551 -14.21 2.83 -19.97
CA HIS A 551 -14.94 1.99 -20.90
C HIS A 551 -14.02 1.35 -21.93
N SER A 552 -14.35 0.13 -22.34
CA SER A 552 -13.74 -0.53 -23.49
C SER A 552 -14.64 -0.49 -24.71
N MET A 553 -14.02 -0.57 -25.89
CA MET A 553 -14.63 -0.70 -27.21
C MET A 553 -13.96 -1.84 -27.99
N GLY A 554 -14.67 -2.45 -28.94
CA GLY A 554 -14.25 -3.70 -29.59
C GLY A 554 -14.78 -4.94 -28.86
N GLU A 555 -14.66 -6.10 -29.50
CA GLU A 555 -15.06 -7.40 -28.98
C GLU A 555 -13.91 -8.40 -29.14
N GLY A 556 -13.83 -9.41 -28.26
CA GLY A 556 -12.74 -10.40 -28.28
C GLY A 556 -11.36 -9.77 -28.10
N GLU A 557 -10.38 -10.21 -28.89
CA GLU A 557 -9.00 -9.73 -28.84
C GLU A 557 -8.82 -8.28 -29.32
N GLU A 558 -9.81 -7.72 -30.02
CA GLU A 558 -9.80 -6.33 -30.49
C GLU A 558 -10.31 -5.33 -29.44
N ALA A 559 -10.73 -5.82 -28.26
CA ALA A 559 -11.20 -4.97 -27.18
C ALA A 559 -10.06 -4.07 -26.64
N THR A 560 -10.27 -2.76 -26.64
CA THR A 560 -9.32 -1.74 -26.17
C THR A 560 -9.97 -0.77 -25.20
N GLY A 561 -9.19 -0.25 -24.26
CA GLY A 561 -9.66 0.66 -23.20
C GLY A 561 -9.87 -0.04 -21.85
N GLY A 562 -10.48 0.69 -20.91
CA GLY A 562 -10.64 0.24 -19.52
C GLY A 562 -11.70 -0.85 -19.34
N THR A 563 -11.52 -1.67 -18.30
CA THR A 563 -12.45 -2.72 -17.89
C THR A 563 -13.18 -2.40 -16.58
N PHE A 564 -12.88 -1.25 -15.96
CA PHE A 564 -13.56 -0.76 -14.75
C PHE A 564 -15.06 -0.52 -15.01
N ALA A 565 -15.41 -0.01 -16.19
CA ALA A 565 -16.78 0.20 -16.62
C ALA A 565 -17.12 -0.70 -17.82
N ALA A 566 -18.41 -0.73 -18.14
CA ALA A 566 -18.97 -1.55 -19.21
C ALA A 566 -18.26 -1.37 -20.57
N ASN A 567 -17.98 -2.46 -21.27
CA ASN A 567 -17.73 -2.42 -22.71
C ASN A 567 -18.99 -1.91 -23.45
N LEU A 568 -18.81 -0.93 -24.34
CA LEU A 568 -19.91 -0.21 -24.98
C LEU A 568 -20.17 -0.60 -26.44
N SER A 569 -19.44 -1.55 -27.02
CA SER A 569 -19.57 -1.97 -28.42
C SER A 569 -21.00 -2.32 -28.82
N ARG A 570 -21.78 -2.92 -27.92
CA ARG A 570 -23.15 -3.37 -28.22
C ARG A 570 -24.25 -2.50 -27.60
N VAL A 571 -23.90 -1.35 -27.02
CA VAL A 571 -24.86 -0.57 -26.20
C VAL A 571 -26.09 -0.10 -26.98
N GLY A 572 -25.95 0.20 -28.28
CA GLY A 572 -27.05 0.61 -29.17
C GLY A 572 -28.10 -0.47 -29.42
N GLU A 573 -27.76 -1.74 -29.19
CA GLU A 573 -28.72 -2.85 -29.31
C GLU A 573 -29.80 -2.77 -28.25
N LYS A 574 -29.43 -2.37 -27.02
CA LYS A 574 -30.33 -2.40 -25.85
C LYS A 574 -30.90 -1.05 -25.44
N ALA A 575 -30.16 0.05 -25.67
CA ALA A 575 -30.48 1.35 -25.09
C ALA A 575 -31.44 2.14 -25.99
N ASN A 576 -32.31 2.95 -25.37
CA ASN A 576 -33.08 3.96 -26.07
C ASN A 576 -32.20 5.20 -26.32
N TYR A 577 -32.27 5.76 -27.52
CA TYR A 577 -31.41 6.89 -27.94
C TYR A 577 -31.54 8.11 -27.03
N ASP A 578 -32.78 8.53 -26.74
CA ASP A 578 -33.04 9.72 -25.90
C ASP A 578 -32.48 9.55 -24.48
N TYR A 579 -32.59 8.35 -23.91
CA TYR A 579 -31.98 8.02 -22.62
C TYR A 579 -30.46 8.05 -22.71
N LEU A 580 -29.88 7.51 -23.79
CA LEU A 580 -28.43 7.46 -23.98
C LEU A 580 -27.84 8.88 -24.06
N VAL A 581 -28.48 9.80 -24.78
CA VAL A 581 -28.10 11.22 -24.82
C VAL A 581 -28.13 11.83 -23.41
N ARG A 582 -29.23 11.63 -22.67
CA ARG A 582 -29.37 12.12 -21.28
C ARG A 582 -28.27 11.56 -20.37
N TRP A 583 -28.03 10.26 -20.43
CA TRP A 583 -27.04 9.57 -19.59
C TRP A 583 -25.61 10.04 -19.89
N ILE A 584 -25.25 10.24 -21.16
CA ILE A 584 -23.92 10.72 -21.56
C ILE A 584 -23.73 12.18 -21.11
N HIS A 585 -24.76 13.01 -21.23
CA HIS A 585 -24.72 14.40 -20.79
C HIS A 585 -24.62 14.51 -19.25
N ASN A 586 -25.48 13.79 -18.53
CA ASN A 586 -25.50 13.79 -17.07
C ASN A 586 -25.94 12.43 -16.49
N PRO A 587 -25.01 11.53 -16.14
CA PRO A 587 -25.34 10.21 -15.58
C PRO A 587 -25.89 10.27 -14.15
N LYS A 588 -25.82 11.42 -13.48
CA LYS A 588 -26.36 11.61 -12.12
C LYS A 588 -27.86 11.96 -12.14
N GLU A 589 -28.39 12.33 -13.29
CA GLU A 589 -29.78 12.71 -13.45
C GLU A 589 -30.74 11.54 -13.15
N ARG A 590 -31.74 11.80 -12.31
CA ARG A 590 -32.84 10.88 -12.02
C ARG A 590 -34.11 11.37 -12.71
N THR A 591 -34.97 10.44 -13.11
CA THR A 591 -36.32 10.76 -13.58
C THR A 591 -37.23 11.21 -12.44
N LEU A 592 -37.13 10.55 -11.27
CA LEU A 592 -37.84 10.91 -10.04
C LEU A 592 -36.87 10.84 -8.84
N PRO A 593 -36.98 11.76 -7.86
CA PRO A 593 -36.21 11.67 -6.63
C PRO A 593 -36.81 10.60 -5.71
N TYR A 594 -35.95 9.87 -5.00
CA TYR A 594 -36.36 8.84 -4.05
C TYR A 594 -36.43 9.38 -2.63
N CYS A 595 -37.49 9.06 -1.90
CA CYS A 595 -37.62 9.41 -0.50
C CYS A 595 -37.36 8.18 0.38
N PRO A 596 -36.27 8.16 1.18
CA PRO A 596 -35.95 7.03 2.06
C PRO A 596 -36.99 6.77 3.15
N ILE A 597 -37.65 7.83 3.64
CA ILE A 597 -38.63 7.73 4.73
C ILE A 597 -39.97 7.15 4.27
N HIS A 598 -40.41 7.55 3.07
CA HIS A 598 -41.65 7.04 2.49
C HIS A 598 -41.44 5.76 1.68
N GLU A 599 -40.19 5.33 1.51
CA GLU A 599 -39.78 4.14 0.75
C GLU A 599 -40.37 4.13 -0.67
N ARG A 600 -40.44 5.29 -1.31
CA ARG A 600 -40.94 5.43 -2.68
C ARG A 600 -40.36 6.64 -3.40
N ASP A 601 -40.47 6.62 -4.72
CA ASP A 601 -40.19 7.80 -5.53
C ASP A 601 -41.29 8.85 -5.35
N ILE A 602 -40.87 10.13 -5.34
CA ILE A 602 -41.76 11.29 -5.18
C ILE A 602 -42.12 11.83 -6.57
N THR A 603 -43.41 12.02 -6.81
CA THR A 603 -43.93 12.34 -8.14
C THR A 603 -44.26 13.83 -8.28
N PRO A 604 -44.47 14.33 -9.51
CA PRO A 604 -44.97 15.70 -9.72
C PRO A 604 -46.26 16.01 -8.97
N GLU A 605 -47.14 15.02 -8.78
CA GLU A 605 -48.38 15.15 -8.02
C GLU A 605 -48.13 15.40 -6.53
N ASP A 606 -47.09 14.78 -5.94
CA ASP A 606 -46.71 15.02 -4.56
C ASP A 606 -46.30 16.48 -4.34
N TYR A 607 -45.49 17.05 -5.24
CA TYR A 607 -45.13 18.47 -5.22
C TYR A 607 -46.35 19.38 -5.42
N ALA A 608 -47.19 19.06 -6.41
CA ALA A 608 -48.41 19.81 -6.68
C ALA A 608 -49.38 19.80 -5.50
N SER A 609 -49.45 18.70 -4.72
CA SER A 609 -50.29 18.58 -3.52
C SER A 609 -49.90 19.58 -2.42
N GLN A 610 -48.64 20.03 -2.42
CA GLN A 610 -48.08 21.00 -1.48
C GLN A 610 -47.96 22.40 -2.07
N GLY A 611 -48.36 22.60 -3.33
CA GLY A 611 -48.22 23.89 -4.03
C GLY A 611 -46.77 24.25 -4.37
N LEU A 612 -45.89 23.26 -4.51
CA LEU A 612 -44.47 23.43 -4.85
C LEU A 612 -44.20 23.13 -6.34
N PRO A 613 -43.21 23.79 -6.97
CA PRO A 613 -42.77 23.44 -8.32
C PRO A 613 -42.07 22.07 -8.31
N PHE A 614 -42.21 21.30 -9.40
CA PHE A 614 -41.49 20.03 -9.55
C PHE A 614 -40.04 20.30 -9.97
N GLU A 615 -39.21 20.58 -8.98
CA GLU A 615 -37.79 20.86 -9.09
C GLU A 615 -37.04 20.10 -7.99
N PHE A 616 -35.99 19.39 -8.38
CA PHE A 616 -35.15 18.65 -7.45
C PHE A 616 -33.70 18.58 -7.97
N ASP A 617 -32.77 18.94 -7.09
CA ASP A 617 -31.33 18.87 -7.29
C ASP A 617 -30.65 18.93 -5.90
N LEU A 618 -29.34 19.12 -5.84
CA LEU A 618 -28.61 19.18 -4.56
C LEU A 618 -28.98 20.41 -3.70
N GLU A 619 -29.51 21.48 -4.30
CA GLU A 619 -30.02 22.67 -3.61
C GLU A 619 -31.52 22.54 -3.26
N HIS A 620 -32.25 21.74 -4.03
CA HIS A 620 -33.69 21.46 -3.90
C HIS A 620 -33.97 19.99 -3.51
N ASN A 621 -33.28 19.48 -2.50
CA ASN A 621 -33.35 18.07 -2.07
C ASN A 621 -34.28 17.81 -0.88
N GLN A 622 -35.08 18.77 -0.44
CA GLN A 622 -36.05 18.57 0.64
C GLN A 622 -37.30 17.84 0.14
N CYS A 623 -37.79 16.86 0.90
CA CYS A 623 -39.01 16.14 0.54
C CYS A 623 -40.23 17.06 0.70
N PRO A 624 -41.12 17.15 -0.31
CA PRO A 624 -42.34 17.96 -0.16
C PRO A 624 -43.28 17.40 0.92
N LEU A 625 -43.15 16.11 1.26
CA LEU A 625 -44.06 15.41 2.19
C LEU A 625 -43.58 15.41 3.65
N GLY A 626 -42.42 15.99 3.97
CA GLY A 626 -41.89 16.03 5.33
C GLY A 626 -40.46 16.57 5.45
N ASP A 627 -39.98 16.73 6.68
CA ASP A 627 -38.68 17.33 7.00
C ASP A 627 -37.52 16.32 6.82
N HIS A 628 -37.29 15.79 5.62
CA HIS A 628 -36.19 14.87 5.34
C HIS A 628 -35.70 14.98 3.89
N LEU A 629 -34.48 14.50 3.66
CA LEU A 629 -33.82 14.65 2.35
C LEU A 629 -34.27 13.59 1.34
N LEU A 630 -34.22 13.99 0.08
CA LEU A 630 -34.44 13.16 -1.09
C LEU A 630 -33.10 12.69 -1.67
N GLN A 631 -33.05 11.44 -2.10
CA GLN A 631 -32.02 10.97 -3.01
C GLN A 631 -32.32 11.51 -4.42
N VAL A 632 -31.67 12.61 -4.76
CA VAL A 632 -31.88 13.35 -6.03
C VAL A 632 -30.91 12.94 -7.14
N GLN A 633 -29.82 12.24 -6.81
CA GLN A 633 -28.82 11.78 -7.79
C GLN A 633 -28.79 10.25 -7.94
N GLN A 634 -28.44 9.77 -9.12
CA GLN A 634 -28.15 8.35 -9.34
C GLN A 634 -26.90 7.92 -8.54
N PRO A 635 -26.94 6.80 -7.80
CA PRO A 635 -25.79 6.30 -7.02
C PRO A 635 -24.77 5.59 -7.94
N THR A 636 -24.31 6.28 -9.00
CA THR A 636 -23.39 5.76 -10.01
C THR A 636 -21.99 6.36 -9.86
N VAL A 637 -20.96 5.57 -10.17
CA VAL A 637 -19.56 6.03 -10.26
C VAL A 637 -19.27 6.80 -11.55
N MET A 638 -20.13 6.64 -12.58
CA MET A 638 -20.00 7.35 -13.86
C MET A 638 -19.98 8.88 -13.60
N PRO A 639 -18.88 9.57 -13.96
CA PRO A 639 -18.77 11.00 -13.72
C PRO A 639 -19.44 11.81 -14.84
N ARG A 640 -19.63 13.10 -14.60
CA ARG A 640 -19.94 14.07 -15.65
C ARG A 640 -18.65 14.50 -16.34
N LEU A 641 -18.53 14.25 -17.64
CA LEU A 641 -17.44 14.81 -18.47
C LEU A 641 -17.74 16.26 -18.92
N ARG A 642 -18.85 16.84 -18.43
CA ARG A 642 -19.33 18.19 -18.73
C ARG A 642 -19.52 18.42 -20.23
N LEU A 643 -19.95 17.40 -20.95
CA LEU A 643 -20.22 17.50 -22.38
C LEU A 643 -21.40 18.47 -22.60
N ASP A 644 -21.37 19.24 -23.68
CA ASP A 644 -22.58 19.92 -24.11
C ASP A 644 -23.60 18.93 -24.72
N GLN A 645 -24.81 19.42 -25.02
CA GLN A 645 -25.86 18.57 -25.58
C GLN A 645 -25.54 18.04 -26.97
N GLU A 646 -24.78 18.78 -27.78
CA GLU A 646 -24.41 18.36 -29.13
C GLU A 646 -23.35 17.25 -29.06
N GLU A 647 -22.30 17.44 -28.26
CA GLU A 647 -21.30 16.41 -27.97
C GLU A 647 -21.94 15.12 -27.45
N ALA A 648 -22.93 15.24 -26.55
CA ALA A 648 -23.65 14.07 -26.03
C ALA A 648 -24.46 13.34 -27.12
N ARG A 649 -25.09 14.07 -28.05
CA ARG A 649 -25.82 13.49 -29.20
C ARG A 649 -24.90 12.83 -30.20
N ASP A 650 -23.74 13.43 -30.48
CA ASP A 650 -22.73 12.89 -31.37
C ASP A 650 -22.22 11.54 -30.85
N ILE A 651 -21.81 11.50 -29.57
CA ILE A 651 -21.36 10.26 -28.92
C ILE A 651 -22.48 9.23 -28.86
N ALA A 652 -23.70 9.62 -28.49
CA ALA A 652 -24.85 8.71 -28.49
C ALA A 652 -25.08 8.12 -29.89
N SER A 653 -25.02 8.95 -30.93
CA SER A 653 -25.20 8.53 -32.32
C SER A 653 -24.12 7.57 -32.76
N TYR A 654 -22.85 7.85 -32.42
CA TYR A 654 -21.75 6.90 -32.62
C TYR A 654 -22.03 5.56 -31.96
N LEU A 655 -22.37 5.54 -30.66
CA LEU A 655 -22.65 4.32 -29.93
C LEU A 655 -23.86 3.54 -30.49
N MET A 656 -24.86 4.23 -31.05
CA MET A 656 -25.97 3.58 -31.75
C MET A 656 -25.50 2.86 -33.03
N THR A 657 -24.51 3.39 -33.75
CA THR A 657 -23.95 2.73 -34.95
C THR A 657 -23.16 1.46 -34.66
N GLN A 658 -22.81 1.21 -33.39
CA GLN A 658 -22.03 0.03 -33.01
C GLN A 658 -22.90 -1.23 -32.83
N ALA A 659 -24.23 -1.07 -32.80
CA ALA A 659 -25.15 -2.21 -32.77
C ALA A 659 -24.96 -3.11 -33.99
N HIS A 660 -24.97 -4.42 -33.79
CA HIS A 660 -24.91 -5.36 -34.92
C HIS A 660 -26.13 -5.19 -35.83
N GLU A 661 -25.93 -5.26 -37.15
CA GLU A 661 -26.99 -5.06 -38.15
C GLU A 661 -28.12 -6.11 -38.03
N ASP A 662 -27.80 -7.30 -37.55
CA ASP A 662 -28.69 -8.44 -37.35
C ASP A 662 -29.22 -8.58 -35.92
N ALA A 663 -28.94 -7.61 -35.03
CA ALA A 663 -29.43 -7.60 -33.65
C ALA A 663 -30.95 -7.40 -33.58
N VAL A 664 -31.69 -8.52 -33.68
CA VAL A 664 -33.15 -8.57 -33.54
C VAL A 664 -33.52 -9.48 -32.38
N TYR A 665 -34.24 -8.89 -31.41
CA TYR A 665 -34.69 -9.58 -30.21
C TYR A 665 -36.12 -10.09 -30.37
N ALA A 666 -36.42 -11.26 -29.80
CA ALA A 666 -37.73 -11.88 -29.92
C ALA A 666 -38.82 -11.02 -29.22
N PRO A 667 -40.02 -10.85 -29.81
CA PRO A 667 -41.10 -10.16 -29.14
C PRO A 667 -41.45 -10.83 -27.80
N ALA A 668 -41.47 -10.05 -26.73
CA ALA A 668 -41.73 -10.54 -25.37
C ALA A 668 -43.04 -9.94 -24.79
N PRO A 669 -44.22 -10.28 -25.35
CA PRO A 669 -45.50 -9.70 -24.91
C PRO A 669 -45.87 -10.08 -23.47
N TYR A 670 -45.37 -11.22 -22.99
CA TYR A 670 -45.60 -11.71 -21.61
C TYR A 670 -45.03 -10.79 -20.53
N LEU A 671 -44.15 -9.86 -20.88
CA LEU A 671 -43.59 -8.92 -19.91
C LEU A 671 -44.61 -7.94 -19.33
N ASP A 672 -45.79 -7.78 -19.95
CA ASP A 672 -46.91 -7.00 -19.38
C ASP A 672 -47.94 -7.89 -18.65
N ASP A 673 -47.64 -9.17 -18.43
CA ASP A 673 -48.52 -10.10 -17.73
C ASP A 673 -48.45 -9.86 -16.20
N PRO A 674 -49.57 -9.50 -15.54
CA PRO A 674 -49.58 -9.23 -14.10
C PRO A 674 -49.34 -10.48 -13.25
N ASP A 675 -49.63 -11.69 -13.74
CA ASP A 675 -49.41 -12.92 -12.97
C ASP A 675 -47.91 -13.22 -12.88
N LEU A 676 -47.18 -13.04 -13.99
CA LEU A 676 -45.72 -13.16 -14.02
C LEU A 676 -45.02 -12.10 -13.17
N ARG A 677 -45.64 -10.95 -12.95
CA ARG A 677 -45.10 -9.88 -12.11
C ARG A 677 -44.95 -10.32 -10.66
N GLU A 678 -45.96 -10.96 -10.08
CA GLU A 678 -45.92 -11.37 -8.66
C GLU A 678 -44.95 -12.54 -8.44
N GLU A 679 -44.91 -13.48 -9.38
CA GLU A 679 -43.90 -14.55 -9.38
C GLU A 679 -42.48 -13.95 -9.50
N GLY A 680 -42.27 -13.03 -10.44
CA GLY A 680 -41.00 -12.35 -10.66
C GLY A 680 -40.54 -11.55 -9.44
N ARG A 681 -41.46 -10.88 -8.75
CA ARG A 681 -41.21 -10.18 -7.48
C ARG A 681 -40.61 -11.13 -6.44
N SER A 682 -41.25 -12.29 -6.25
CA SER A 682 -40.78 -13.31 -5.30
C SER A 682 -39.41 -13.87 -5.68
N LEU A 683 -39.16 -14.09 -6.97
CA LEU A 683 -37.88 -14.58 -7.47
C LEU A 683 -36.75 -13.55 -7.31
N VAL A 684 -37.00 -12.27 -7.60
CA VAL A 684 -36.04 -11.17 -7.42
C VAL A 684 -35.59 -11.07 -5.97
N GLN A 685 -36.51 -11.22 -5.01
CA GLN A 685 -36.18 -11.29 -3.59
C GLN A 685 -35.35 -12.53 -3.27
N ASN A 686 -35.75 -13.71 -3.78
CA ASN A 686 -35.07 -14.97 -3.49
C ASN A 686 -33.62 -15.03 -3.98
N PHE A 687 -33.35 -14.47 -5.17
CA PHE A 687 -32.01 -14.38 -5.75
C PHE A 687 -31.23 -13.13 -5.32
N GLY A 688 -31.87 -12.20 -4.60
CA GLY A 688 -31.23 -11.04 -4.01
C GLY A 688 -30.79 -9.98 -5.04
N CYS A 689 -31.51 -9.81 -6.15
CA CYS A 689 -31.05 -8.88 -7.22
C CYS A 689 -30.92 -7.42 -6.72
N ALA A 690 -31.71 -7.04 -5.72
CA ALA A 690 -31.69 -5.70 -5.10
C ALA A 690 -30.44 -5.41 -4.26
N SER A 691 -29.62 -6.44 -3.97
CA SER A 691 -28.36 -6.25 -3.24
C SER A 691 -27.33 -5.51 -4.10
N CYS A 692 -27.40 -5.67 -5.42
CA CYS A 692 -26.59 -4.92 -6.39
C CYS A 692 -27.36 -3.75 -7.03
N HIS A 693 -28.64 -3.95 -7.34
CA HIS A 693 -29.45 -2.99 -8.11
C HIS A 693 -30.38 -2.15 -7.23
N GLU A 694 -30.66 -0.91 -7.65
CA GLU A 694 -31.82 -0.17 -7.13
C GLU A 694 -33.07 -0.63 -7.89
N ILE A 695 -34.00 -1.27 -7.18
CA ILE A 695 -35.25 -1.82 -7.73
C ILE A 695 -36.39 -1.31 -6.87
N SER A 696 -37.48 -0.85 -7.50
CA SER A 696 -38.70 -0.46 -6.81
C SER A 696 -39.21 -1.61 -5.92
N GLU A 697 -39.64 -1.30 -4.70
CA GLU A 697 -40.12 -2.24 -3.65
C GLU A 697 -39.03 -3.01 -2.89
N PHE A 698 -37.75 -2.84 -3.23
CA PHE A 698 -36.63 -3.57 -2.63
C PHE A 698 -35.44 -2.69 -2.24
N GLU A 699 -35.63 -1.37 -2.10
CA GLU A 699 -34.56 -0.40 -1.87
C GLU A 699 -33.77 -0.65 -0.56
N ASN A 700 -34.45 -1.22 0.43
CA ASN A 700 -33.93 -1.49 1.77
C ASN A 700 -33.47 -2.95 1.98
N GLU A 701 -33.49 -3.79 0.94
CA GLU A 701 -33.04 -5.18 1.04
C GLU A 701 -31.54 -5.29 1.35
N GLY A 702 -31.20 -6.28 2.18
CA GLY A 702 -29.84 -6.52 2.64
C GLY A 702 -29.01 -7.36 1.68
N LYS A 703 -27.75 -7.58 2.05
CA LYS A 703 -26.85 -8.52 1.37
C LYS A 703 -27.27 -9.96 1.67
N LEU A 704 -27.33 -10.81 0.65
CA LEU A 704 -27.78 -12.21 0.76
C LEU A 704 -26.64 -13.19 1.12
N GLY A 705 -25.41 -12.90 0.70
CA GLY A 705 -24.26 -13.77 0.84
C GLY A 705 -23.69 -13.78 2.26
N THR A 706 -22.93 -14.83 2.56
CA THR A 706 -22.18 -14.91 3.84
C THR A 706 -21.19 -13.76 3.97
N ASP A 707 -20.88 -13.37 5.21
CA ASP A 707 -19.74 -12.48 5.48
C ASP A 707 -18.42 -13.18 5.10
N LEU A 708 -17.54 -12.48 4.39
CA LEU A 708 -16.26 -13.01 3.90
C LEU A 708 -15.03 -12.46 4.64
N THR A 709 -15.21 -11.66 5.70
CA THR A 709 -14.12 -11.05 6.48
C THR A 709 -13.11 -12.07 6.99
N LYS A 710 -13.60 -13.25 7.42
CA LYS A 710 -12.78 -14.30 8.04
C LYS A 710 -12.93 -15.67 7.35
N GLU A 711 -13.40 -15.71 6.10
CA GLU A 711 -13.71 -16.99 5.43
C GLU A 711 -12.47 -17.87 5.23
N GLY A 712 -11.28 -17.28 5.06
CA GLY A 712 -10.00 -18.00 4.99
C GLY A 712 -9.63 -18.74 6.27
N SER A 713 -10.15 -18.33 7.43
CA SER A 713 -9.89 -18.99 8.72
C SER A 713 -10.82 -20.14 9.04
N LYS A 714 -11.83 -20.39 8.21
CA LYS A 714 -12.82 -21.43 8.46
C LYS A 714 -12.15 -22.80 8.39
N PRO A 715 -12.25 -23.66 9.44
CA PRO A 715 -11.69 -25.01 9.38
C PRO A 715 -12.18 -25.78 8.15
N ILE A 716 -11.32 -26.60 7.55
CA ILE A 716 -11.62 -27.31 6.30
C ILE A 716 -12.86 -28.21 6.42
N GLU A 717 -13.13 -28.74 7.62
CA GLU A 717 -14.30 -29.56 7.94
C GLU A 717 -15.62 -28.77 7.97
N ARG A 718 -15.54 -27.43 8.03
CA ARG A 718 -16.71 -26.53 7.96
C ARG A 718 -16.95 -25.99 6.55
N LEU A 719 -16.08 -26.30 5.60
CA LEU A 719 -16.34 -26.02 4.18
C LEU A 719 -17.14 -27.19 3.60
N ASP A 720 -18.31 -26.88 3.02
CA ASP A 720 -19.18 -27.90 2.42
C ASP A 720 -18.68 -28.28 1.02
N PHE A 721 -17.90 -29.36 0.93
CA PHE A 721 -17.47 -29.96 -0.34
C PHE A 721 -18.58 -30.77 -1.05
N GLY A 722 -19.82 -30.73 -0.56
CA GLY A 722 -20.93 -31.52 -1.09
C GLY A 722 -20.62 -33.01 -1.10
N LEU A 723 -20.84 -33.67 -2.24
CA LEU A 723 -20.54 -35.09 -2.42
C LEU A 723 -19.08 -35.34 -2.87
N LEU A 724 -18.25 -34.31 -2.97
CA LEU A 724 -16.92 -34.37 -3.59
C LEU A 724 -15.78 -34.56 -2.60
N THR A 725 -16.04 -34.72 -1.30
CA THR A 725 -14.99 -34.84 -0.27
C THR A 725 -13.97 -35.95 -0.58
N SER A 726 -14.42 -37.14 -1.01
CA SER A 726 -13.52 -38.25 -1.33
C SER A 726 -12.68 -37.97 -2.58
N GLN A 727 -13.30 -37.40 -3.61
CA GLN A 727 -12.62 -37.00 -4.83
C GLN A 727 -11.60 -35.88 -4.57
N ALA A 728 -11.97 -34.87 -3.79
CA ALA A 728 -11.08 -33.78 -3.39
C ALA A 728 -9.80 -34.26 -2.71
N LYS A 729 -9.93 -35.31 -1.88
CA LYS A 729 -8.76 -35.93 -1.23
C LYS A 729 -7.92 -36.74 -2.22
N HIS A 730 -8.56 -37.44 -3.16
CA HIS A 730 -7.85 -38.22 -4.18
C HIS A 730 -7.08 -37.31 -5.15
N ASP A 731 -7.72 -36.24 -5.61
CA ASP A 731 -7.22 -35.28 -6.59
C ASP A 731 -6.40 -34.15 -5.94
N ASN A 732 -6.10 -34.27 -4.64
CA ASN A 732 -5.25 -33.37 -3.87
C ASN A 732 -5.68 -31.89 -3.85
N TRP A 733 -7.00 -31.62 -3.81
CA TRP A 733 -7.57 -30.27 -3.66
C TRP A 733 -8.46 -30.09 -2.44
N TYR A 734 -8.45 -31.05 -1.50
CA TYR A 734 -9.10 -30.91 -0.18
C TYR A 734 -8.33 -29.92 0.72
N ASN A 735 -8.41 -28.63 0.39
CA ASN A 735 -7.81 -27.49 1.10
C ASN A 735 -8.58 -26.19 0.73
N HIS A 736 -8.27 -25.07 1.40
CA HIS A 736 -8.94 -23.78 1.16
C HIS A 736 -8.82 -23.28 -0.27
N LYS A 737 -7.61 -23.31 -0.86
CA LYS A 737 -7.39 -22.89 -2.24
C LYS A 737 -8.26 -23.69 -3.20
N GLY A 738 -8.20 -25.02 -3.09
CA GLY A 738 -9.02 -25.92 -3.89
C GLY A 738 -10.50 -25.60 -3.75
N PHE A 739 -11.00 -25.42 -2.52
CA PHE A 739 -12.39 -25.04 -2.31
C PHE A 739 -12.76 -23.72 -3.00
N PHE A 740 -12.00 -22.65 -2.77
CA PHE A 740 -12.28 -21.33 -3.34
C PHE A 740 -12.19 -21.31 -4.86
N GLU A 741 -11.15 -21.88 -5.46
CA GLU A 741 -10.99 -21.93 -6.92
C GLU A 741 -12.15 -22.66 -7.60
N ARG A 742 -12.57 -23.82 -7.09
CA ARG A 742 -13.71 -24.55 -7.68
C ARG A 742 -15.01 -23.79 -7.48
N LYS A 743 -15.21 -23.16 -6.31
CA LYS A 743 -16.40 -22.36 -6.02
C LYS A 743 -16.49 -21.12 -6.91
N LEU A 744 -15.38 -20.48 -7.22
CA LEU A 744 -15.31 -19.32 -8.11
C LEU A 744 -15.46 -19.72 -9.58
N ALA A 745 -14.81 -20.81 -10.01
CA ALA A 745 -14.90 -21.31 -11.39
C ALA A 745 -16.29 -21.87 -11.73
N ASN A 746 -16.87 -22.64 -10.82
CA ASN A 746 -18.20 -23.24 -11.00
C ASN A 746 -18.90 -23.44 -9.64
N PRO A 747 -19.67 -22.44 -9.17
CA PRO A 747 -20.37 -22.51 -7.90
C PRO A 747 -21.33 -23.70 -7.76
N ASP A 748 -21.89 -24.17 -8.90
CA ASP A 748 -22.88 -25.25 -8.95
C ASP A 748 -22.29 -26.63 -8.62
N ILE A 749 -20.96 -26.78 -8.66
CA ILE A 749 -20.27 -28.07 -8.52
C ILE A 749 -20.63 -28.79 -7.21
N PHE A 750 -20.91 -28.05 -6.14
CA PHE A 750 -21.23 -28.62 -4.82
C PHE A 750 -22.68 -29.10 -4.67
N ASP A 751 -23.52 -28.85 -5.67
CA ASP A 751 -24.85 -29.43 -5.79
C ASP A 751 -24.90 -30.66 -6.70
N GLU A 752 -23.78 -31.01 -7.36
CA GLU A 752 -23.73 -32.18 -8.24
C GLU A 752 -24.08 -33.48 -7.51
N GLY A 753 -25.00 -34.26 -8.09
CA GLY A 753 -25.51 -35.50 -7.51
C GLY A 753 -26.50 -35.33 -6.35
N LYS A 754 -26.81 -34.10 -5.90
CA LYS A 754 -27.85 -33.83 -4.89
C LYS A 754 -29.23 -33.66 -5.56
N LEU A 755 -30.27 -34.22 -4.95
CA LEU A 755 -31.67 -33.98 -5.32
C LEU A 755 -32.18 -32.78 -4.51
N LYS A 756 -32.43 -31.66 -5.17
CA LYS A 756 -32.92 -30.39 -4.58
C LYS A 756 -33.97 -29.76 -5.47
N GLU A 757 -34.99 -29.16 -4.85
CA GLU A 757 -35.92 -28.29 -5.56
C GLU A 757 -35.20 -27.05 -6.13
N PRO A 758 -35.65 -26.48 -7.26
CA PRO A 758 -34.93 -25.38 -7.94
C PRO A 758 -34.54 -24.20 -7.03
N LEU A 759 -35.42 -23.78 -6.12
CA LEU A 759 -35.17 -22.65 -5.22
C LEU A 759 -34.29 -23.00 -3.99
N GLU A 760 -34.03 -24.28 -3.74
CA GLU A 760 -33.16 -24.77 -2.64
C GLU A 760 -31.71 -25.03 -3.09
N ARG A 761 -31.45 -24.89 -4.40
CA ARG A 761 -30.11 -24.97 -4.98
C ARG A 761 -29.22 -23.84 -4.45
N LEU A 762 -27.91 -24.04 -4.52
CA LEU A 762 -26.94 -23.00 -4.18
C LEU A 762 -27.22 -21.74 -5.00
N LYS A 763 -27.24 -20.60 -4.31
CA LYS A 763 -27.64 -19.31 -4.88
C LYS A 763 -26.49 -18.50 -5.46
N MET A 764 -25.24 -18.88 -5.18
CA MET A 764 -24.08 -18.15 -5.70
C MET A 764 -24.05 -18.29 -7.23
N PRO A 765 -24.18 -17.17 -7.97
CA PRO A 765 -24.19 -17.21 -9.43
C PRO A 765 -22.75 -17.31 -9.98
N ASN A 766 -22.63 -17.66 -11.26
CA ASN A 766 -21.34 -17.79 -11.93
C ASN A 766 -20.93 -16.45 -12.58
N PHE A 767 -19.76 -15.93 -12.22
CA PHE A 767 -19.23 -14.65 -12.71
C PHE A 767 -18.37 -14.78 -13.99
N ASP A 768 -18.19 -15.99 -14.51
CA ASP A 768 -17.37 -16.32 -15.69
C ASP A 768 -15.94 -15.75 -15.62
N LEU A 769 -15.35 -15.84 -14.42
CA LEU A 769 -14.02 -15.31 -14.12
C LEU A 769 -12.95 -16.08 -14.88
N SER A 770 -11.96 -15.34 -15.40
CA SER A 770 -10.75 -15.94 -15.97
C SER A 770 -9.92 -16.67 -14.91
N PRO A 771 -9.04 -17.62 -15.29
CA PRO A 771 -8.14 -18.30 -14.35
C PRO A 771 -7.26 -17.34 -13.52
N GLU A 772 -6.87 -16.21 -14.11
CA GLU A 772 -6.11 -15.16 -13.43
C GLU A 772 -6.95 -14.44 -12.37
N GLU A 773 -8.16 -14.00 -12.73
CA GLU A 773 -9.09 -13.37 -11.78
C GLU A 773 -9.47 -14.31 -10.62
N ILE A 774 -9.63 -15.61 -10.90
CA ILE A 774 -9.86 -16.64 -9.87
C ILE A 774 -8.66 -16.71 -8.92
N THR A 775 -7.44 -16.66 -9.44
CA THR A 775 -6.21 -16.66 -8.62
C THR A 775 -6.15 -15.41 -7.74
N GLN A 776 -6.41 -14.24 -8.30
CA GLN A 776 -6.41 -12.95 -7.60
C GLN A 776 -7.47 -12.92 -6.47
N LEU A 777 -8.71 -13.30 -6.76
CA LEU A 777 -9.77 -13.42 -5.75
C LEU A 777 -9.44 -14.49 -4.70
N THR A 778 -8.87 -15.62 -5.10
CA THR A 778 -8.47 -16.68 -4.15
C THR A 778 -7.38 -16.18 -3.22
N THR A 779 -6.40 -15.41 -3.71
CA THR A 779 -5.38 -14.75 -2.86
C THR A 779 -6.04 -13.86 -1.81
N PHE A 780 -7.02 -13.04 -2.21
CA PHE A 780 -7.76 -12.19 -1.27
C PHE A 780 -8.58 -12.99 -0.24
N LEU A 781 -9.25 -14.06 -0.65
CA LEU A 781 -10.04 -14.92 0.25
C LEU A 781 -9.15 -15.72 1.22
N LEU A 782 -8.01 -16.22 0.74
CA LEU A 782 -7.02 -16.91 1.58
C LEU A 782 -6.43 -15.98 2.64
N GLY A 783 -6.26 -14.70 2.33
CA GLY A 783 -5.79 -13.69 3.29
C GLY A 783 -6.88 -13.17 4.22
N SER A 784 -8.17 -13.46 3.95
CA SER A 784 -9.31 -13.01 4.76
C SER A 784 -9.46 -13.90 5.99
N VAL A 785 -8.52 -13.75 6.92
CA VAL A 785 -8.35 -14.61 8.10
C VAL A 785 -8.53 -13.82 9.39
N GLU A 786 -8.90 -14.54 10.45
CA GLU A 786 -8.72 -14.08 11.81
C GLU A 786 -7.23 -14.11 12.16
N SER A 787 -6.57 -12.96 11.97
CA SER A 787 -5.16 -12.79 12.29
C SER A 787 -4.90 -13.12 13.76
N LYS A 788 -3.86 -13.92 14.01
CA LYS A 788 -3.42 -14.28 15.36
C LYS A 788 -2.37 -13.33 15.92
N PHE A 789 -1.94 -12.36 15.12
CA PHE A 789 -0.95 -11.38 15.52
C PHE A 789 -1.58 -10.34 16.44
N PRO A 790 -0.80 -9.76 17.37
CA PRO A 790 -1.28 -8.66 18.19
C PRO A 790 -1.61 -7.43 17.33
N GLU A 791 -2.46 -6.53 17.85
CA GLU A 791 -2.82 -5.29 17.16
C GLU A 791 -1.61 -4.43 16.77
N THR A 792 -0.50 -4.53 17.52
CA THR A 792 0.76 -3.84 17.20
C THR A 792 1.40 -4.28 15.89
N ALA A 793 1.03 -5.45 15.37
CA ALA A 793 1.48 -5.93 14.06
C ALA A 793 0.68 -5.34 12.89
N PHE A 794 -0.52 -4.81 13.15
CA PHE A 794 -1.37 -4.24 12.11
C PHE A 794 -0.85 -2.88 11.67
N TYR A 795 -0.85 -2.65 10.36
CA TYR A 795 -0.44 -1.39 9.79
C TYR A 795 -1.56 -0.35 9.95
N GLN A 796 -1.57 0.30 11.10
CA GLN A 796 -2.49 1.37 11.47
C GLN A 796 -1.70 2.64 11.81
N PRO A 797 -1.14 3.33 10.80
CA PRO A 797 -0.38 4.55 11.04
C PRO A 797 -1.27 5.59 11.73
N SER A 798 -0.74 6.28 12.73
CA SER A 798 -1.43 7.41 13.39
C SER A 798 -1.01 8.77 12.85
N ASP A 799 -0.02 8.80 11.94
CA ASP A 799 0.53 10.00 11.32
C ASP A 799 -0.10 10.26 9.94
N SER A 800 0.54 11.10 9.12
CA SER A 800 0.05 11.43 7.77
C SER A 800 -0.09 10.22 6.85
N ARG A 801 0.55 9.08 7.13
CA ARG A 801 0.35 7.84 6.36
C ARG A 801 -1.08 7.30 6.47
N SER A 802 -1.81 7.62 7.54
CA SER A 802 -3.24 7.30 7.64
C SER A 802 -4.07 7.99 6.57
N GLU A 803 -3.72 9.22 6.22
CA GLU A 803 -4.39 9.97 5.16
C GLU A 803 -4.04 9.39 3.79
N ILE A 804 -2.84 8.81 3.62
CA ILE A 804 -2.46 8.06 2.42
C ILE A 804 -3.35 6.81 2.28
N GLN A 805 -3.45 6.01 3.33
CA GLN A 805 -4.27 4.79 3.37
C GLN A 805 -5.74 5.09 3.03
N LYS A 806 -6.33 6.10 3.70
CA LYS A 806 -7.70 6.56 3.44
C LYS A 806 -7.89 7.06 2.00
N GLY A 807 -6.98 7.86 1.46
CA GLY A 807 -7.16 8.42 0.11
C GLY A 807 -7.13 7.37 -0.99
N TRP A 808 -6.39 6.26 -0.81
CA TRP A 808 -6.39 5.15 -1.78
C TRP A 808 -7.76 4.48 -1.95
N TRP A 809 -8.60 4.48 -0.90
CA TRP A 809 -9.99 4.03 -1.01
C TRP A 809 -10.79 4.85 -2.03
N LEU A 810 -10.66 6.18 -2.00
CA LEU A 810 -11.34 7.07 -2.95
C LEU A 810 -10.74 7.00 -4.35
N VAL A 811 -9.40 6.98 -4.44
CA VAL A 811 -8.67 6.88 -5.72
C VAL A 811 -9.07 5.62 -6.50
N ARG A 812 -9.22 4.47 -5.81
CA ARG A 812 -9.66 3.21 -6.43
C ARG A 812 -11.17 3.18 -6.67
N LYS A 813 -11.99 3.71 -5.75
CA LYS A 813 -13.46 3.83 -5.90
C LYS A 813 -13.87 4.59 -7.17
N TYR A 814 -13.19 5.69 -7.47
CA TYR A 814 -13.47 6.53 -8.63
C TYR A 814 -12.55 6.26 -9.84
N ASN A 815 -11.72 5.22 -9.76
CA ASN A 815 -10.78 4.80 -10.81
C ASN A 815 -9.84 5.90 -11.32
N CYS A 816 -9.36 6.77 -10.42
CA CYS A 816 -8.47 7.88 -10.81
C CYS A 816 -7.15 7.37 -11.41
N VAL A 817 -6.75 6.14 -11.08
CA VAL A 817 -5.54 5.46 -11.58
C VAL A 817 -5.57 5.13 -13.07
N ALA A 818 -6.74 5.11 -13.71
CA ALA A 818 -6.84 4.86 -15.15
C ALA A 818 -6.40 6.04 -16.00
N CYS A 819 -6.35 7.25 -15.42
CA CYS A 819 -5.89 8.47 -16.06
C CYS A 819 -4.61 9.04 -15.44
N HIS A 820 -4.37 8.78 -14.15
CA HIS A 820 -3.32 9.45 -13.37
C HIS A 820 -2.38 8.48 -12.67
N GLN A 821 -1.09 8.80 -12.72
CA GLN A 821 -0.07 8.20 -11.87
C GLN A 821 0.03 8.97 -10.54
N PHE A 822 0.15 8.26 -9.43
CA PHE A 822 0.20 8.84 -8.08
C PHE A 822 1.55 8.63 -7.39
N THR A 823 2.29 7.58 -7.77
CA THR A 823 3.59 7.23 -7.20
C THR A 823 4.66 7.09 -8.29
N PRO A 824 5.93 7.42 -8.02
CA PRO A 824 7.02 7.18 -8.96
C PRO A 824 7.13 5.68 -9.30
N GLY A 825 7.26 5.35 -10.58
CA GLY A 825 7.41 3.96 -11.02
C GLY A 825 6.12 3.14 -11.03
N GLN A 826 4.96 3.77 -10.81
CA GLN A 826 3.66 3.13 -11.05
C GLN A 826 3.55 2.72 -12.53
N GLU A 827 2.85 1.60 -12.79
CA GLU A 827 2.57 1.13 -14.14
C GLU A 827 1.84 2.19 -14.99
N ALA A 828 1.92 2.02 -16.31
CA ALA A 828 1.24 2.88 -17.26
C ALA A 828 -0.27 2.89 -16.98
N THR A 829 -0.88 4.06 -17.14
CA THR A 829 -2.33 4.22 -17.02
C THR A 829 -3.02 3.65 -18.27
N VAL A 830 -4.30 3.31 -18.15
CA VAL A 830 -5.10 2.81 -19.28
C VAL A 830 -5.02 3.76 -20.49
N LEU A 831 -5.07 5.07 -20.27
CA LEU A 831 -4.94 6.06 -21.35
C LEU A 831 -3.56 6.06 -22.00
N GLU A 832 -2.49 5.90 -21.21
CA GLU A 832 -1.13 5.82 -21.76
C GLU A 832 -0.97 4.61 -22.68
N GLU A 833 -1.62 3.49 -22.39
CA GLU A 833 -1.55 2.27 -23.21
C GLU A 833 -2.35 2.34 -24.52
N LEU A 834 -3.28 3.28 -24.66
CA LEU A 834 -4.09 3.41 -25.87
C LEU A 834 -3.22 3.82 -27.08
N PRO A 835 -3.45 3.23 -28.28
CA PRO A 835 -2.67 3.54 -29.48
C PRO A 835 -2.61 5.03 -29.84
N LEU A 836 -3.69 5.78 -29.57
CA LEU A 836 -3.77 7.22 -29.83
C LEU A 836 -2.69 7.99 -29.07
N TYR A 837 -2.48 7.70 -27.77
CA TYR A 837 -1.55 8.43 -26.91
C TYR A 837 -0.10 7.94 -27.02
N GLN A 838 0.13 6.84 -27.74
CA GLN A 838 1.48 6.37 -28.08
C GLN A 838 2.13 7.24 -29.18
N ASP A 839 1.31 7.93 -29.98
CA ASP A 839 1.75 8.90 -31.00
C ASP A 839 2.42 10.13 -30.32
N PRO A 840 3.66 10.51 -30.72
CA PRO A 840 4.34 11.69 -30.19
C PRO A 840 3.51 12.98 -30.18
N ASP A 841 2.65 13.18 -31.18
CA ASP A 841 1.82 14.40 -31.29
C ASP A 841 0.68 14.42 -30.26
N TRP A 842 0.29 13.25 -29.74
CA TRP A 842 -0.78 13.09 -28.75
C TRP A 842 -0.28 12.87 -27.32
N ARG A 843 1.01 12.60 -27.10
CA ARG A 843 1.56 12.41 -25.74
C ARG A 843 1.31 13.59 -24.80
N GLU A 844 1.31 14.83 -25.32
CA GLU A 844 1.02 16.03 -24.50
C GLU A 844 -0.48 16.21 -24.21
N GLN A 845 -1.35 15.41 -24.84
CA GLN A 845 -2.78 15.36 -24.54
C GLN A 845 -3.12 14.42 -23.37
N LEU A 846 -2.12 13.70 -22.82
CA LEU A 846 -2.31 12.87 -21.65
C LEU A 846 -2.64 13.72 -20.41
N PRO A 847 -3.51 13.20 -19.51
CA PRO A 847 -3.71 13.81 -18.21
C PRO A 847 -2.40 13.93 -17.43
N PRO A 848 -2.27 14.92 -16.53
CA PRO A 848 -1.04 15.12 -15.79
C PRO A 848 -0.79 13.97 -14.81
N SER A 849 0.48 13.59 -14.66
CA SER A 849 0.92 12.85 -13.47
C SER A 849 0.64 13.68 -12.21
N LEU A 850 0.13 13.00 -11.18
CA LEU A 850 -0.19 13.56 -9.87
C LEU A 850 0.87 13.23 -8.82
N VAL A 851 2.01 12.67 -9.25
CA VAL A 851 3.20 12.52 -8.41
C VAL A 851 3.64 13.89 -7.91
N GLY A 852 3.67 14.07 -6.59
CA GLY A 852 4.06 15.35 -5.98
C GLY A 852 2.98 16.44 -5.99
N GLU A 853 1.71 16.10 -6.28
CA GLU A 853 0.64 17.11 -6.41
C GLU A 853 0.49 17.99 -5.17
N GLY A 854 0.57 17.42 -3.97
CA GLY A 854 0.43 18.17 -2.74
C GLY A 854 1.53 19.21 -2.54
N ALA A 855 2.74 18.98 -3.06
CA ALA A 855 3.80 19.99 -3.07
C ALA A 855 3.58 21.06 -4.15
N ARG A 856 2.82 20.75 -5.21
CA ARG A 856 2.59 21.64 -6.35
C ARG A 856 1.53 22.70 -6.07
N VAL A 857 0.39 22.28 -5.53
CA VAL A 857 -0.82 23.12 -5.50
C VAL A 857 -1.26 23.53 -4.10
N ASP A 858 -1.93 24.68 -4.01
CA ASP A 858 -2.59 25.14 -2.78
C ASP A 858 -3.77 24.21 -2.42
N PRO A 859 -3.89 23.74 -1.16
CA PRO A 859 -4.97 22.84 -0.72
C PRO A 859 -6.39 23.39 -0.92
N ASN A 860 -6.62 24.69 -0.72
CA ASN A 860 -7.94 25.31 -0.89
C ASN A 860 -8.29 25.41 -2.38
N TRP A 861 -7.28 25.72 -3.22
CA TRP A 861 -7.47 25.66 -4.66
C TRP A 861 -7.79 24.23 -5.12
N LEU A 862 -7.09 23.22 -4.60
CA LEU A 862 -7.33 21.82 -4.95
C LEU A 862 -8.74 21.38 -4.55
N ALA A 863 -9.22 21.77 -3.37
CA ALA A 863 -10.60 21.51 -2.96
C ALA A 863 -11.62 22.13 -3.94
N ARG A 864 -11.43 23.40 -4.33
CA ARG A 864 -12.27 24.08 -5.33
C ARG A 864 -12.22 23.37 -6.69
N PHE A 865 -11.05 22.94 -7.13
CA PHE A 865 -10.86 22.25 -8.41
C PHE A 865 -11.54 20.88 -8.41
N LEU A 866 -11.43 20.09 -7.34
CA LEU A 866 -12.10 18.80 -7.22
C LEU A 866 -13.63 18.94 -7.19
N LYS A 867 -14.15 20.04 -6.59
CA LYS A 867 -15.57 20.37 -6.61
C LYS A 867 -16.06 20.77 -8.00
N ASN A 868 -15.29 21.60 -8.72
CA ASN A 868 -15.60 22.02 -10.08
C ASN A 868 -14.34 22.17 -10.95
N PRO A 869 -13.97 21.14 -11.75
CA PRO A 869 -12.79 21.18 -12.61
C PRO A 869 -12.84 22.22 -13.75
N ALA A 870 -14.02 22.78 -14.06
CA ALA A 870 -14.16 23.85 -15.04
C ALA A 870 -13.64 25.21 -14.52
N LEU A 871 -13.60 25.39 -13.19
CA LEU A 871 -13.23 26.64 -12.51
C LEU A 871 -14.06 27.87 -12.93
N GLU A 872 -15.25 27.65 -13.51
CA GLU A 872 -16.21 28.68 -13.88
C GLU A 872 -17.63 28.22 -13.50
N GLU A 873 -18.51 29.17 -13.19
CA GLU A 873 -19.91 28.87 -12.83
C GLU A 873 -20.81 28.83 -14.07
N ASN A 874 -20.54 29.66 -15.08
CA ASN A 874 -21.43 29.84 -16.24
C ASN A 874 -21.07 28.99 -17.45
N ASN A 875 -19.85 28.45 -17.52
CA ASN A 875 -19.39 27.60 -18.61
C ASN A 875 -18.69 26.36 -18.05
N LEU A 876 -19.45 25.29 -17.87
CA LEU A 876 -18.95 24.05 -17.30
C LEU A 876 -18.26 23.16 -18.35
N ASN A 877 -18.49 23.41 -19.65
CA ASN A 877 -18.15 22.48 -20.72
C ASN A 877 -16.70 22.65 -21.21
N ARG A 878 -15.77 22.74 -20.26
CA ARG A 878 -14.35 23.00 -20.52
C ARG A 878 -13.46 22.42 -19.42
N ASN A 879 -12.16 22.45 -19.69
CA ASN A 879 -11.11 22.31 -18.70
C ASN A 879 -10.72 23.69 -18.15
N GLY A 880 -10.64 23.83 -16.82
CA GLY A 880 -10.29 25.09 -16.17
C GLY A 880 -8.79 25.42 -16.24
N VAL A 881 -7.92 24.43 -15.98
CA VAL A 881 -6.46 24.65 -15.89
C VAL A 881 -5.75 24.50 -17.24
N ARG A 882 -6.13 23.46 -17.99
CA ARG A 882 -5.51 23.08 -19.26
C ARG A 882 -6.60 23.03 -20.34
N SER A 883 -7.07 24.20 -20.75
CA SER A 883 -8.15 24.34 -21.74
C SER A 883 -7.82 23.76 -23.12
N TYR A 884 -6.54 23.56 -23.41
CA TYR A 884 -6.03 22.95 -24.65
C TYR A 884 -6.01 21.42 -24.63
N LEU A 885 -6.31 20.77 -23.49
CA LEU A 885 -6.44 19.32 -23.44
C LEU A 885 -7.79 18.87 -23.97
N GLU A 886 -7.79 17.90 -24.87
CA GLU A 886 -9.02 17.27 -25.35
C GLU A 886 -9.65 16.35 -24.30
N ALA A 887 -8.81 15.64 -23.53
CA ALA A 887 -9.25 14.83 -22.39
C ALA A 887 -9.77 15.74 -21.26
N ARG A 888 -10.91 15.37 -20.66
CA ARG A 888 -11.55 16.17 -19.62
C ARG A 888 -11.37 15.54 -18.24
N MET A 889 -10.88 16.34 -17.28
CA MET A 889 -10.90 15.93 -15.87
C MET A 889 -12.36 15.77 -15.44
N PRO A 890 -12.84 14.60 -15.00
CA PRO A 890 -14.27 14.40 -14.76
C PRO A 890 -14.79 15.09 -13.49
N SER A 891 -16.08 15.40 -13.46
CA SER A 891 -16.81 15.85 -12.25
C SER A 891 -17.52 14.66 -11.62
N PHE A 892 -17.04 14.21 -10.45
CA PHE A 892 -17.58 13.03 -9.75
C PHE A 892 -18.73 13.34 -8.79
N ASP A 893 -18.97 14.62 -8.50
CA ASP A 893 -19.88 15.12 -7.46
C ASP A 893 -19.52 14.56 -6.08
N LEU A 894 -18.24 14.71 -5.72
CA LEU A 894 -17.68 14.30 -4.44
C LEU A 894 -18.33 15.08 -3.29
N SER A 895 -18.56 14.41 -2.15
CA SER A 895 -18.95 15.10 -0.93
C SER A 895 -17.80 15.96 -0.39
N ASP A 896 -18.10 16.96 0.44
CA ASP A 896 -17.06 17.82 1.02
C ASP A 896 -16.06 16.99 1.88
N GLU A 897 -16.49 15.89 2.52
CA GLU A 897 -15.58 14.97 3.23
C GLU A 897 -14.65 14.20 2.28
N GLU A 898 -15.18 13.68 1.15
CA GLU A 898 -14.35 13.02 0.13
C GLU A 898 -13.32 13.99 -0.46
N ILE A 899 -13.71 15.25 -0.70
CA ILE A 899 -12.79 16.31 -1.17
C ILE A 899 -11.69 16.56 -0.14
N HIS A 900 -12.04 16.77 1.13
CA HIS A 900 -11.06 17.00 2.18
C HIS A 900 -10.09 15.82 2.34
N GLN A 901 -10.60 14.58 2.27
CA GLN A 901 -9.79 13.37 2.33
C GLN A 901 -8.79 13.29 1.17
N LEU A 902 -9.20 13.62 -0.06
CA LEU A 902 -8.29 13.69 -1.22
C LEU A 902 -7.22 14.80 -1.06
N VAL A 903 -7.60 15.98 -0.56
CA VAL A 903 -6.65 17.07 -0.31
C VAL A 903 -5.62 16.68 0.75
N ARG A 904 -6.05 16.03 1.84
CA ARG A 904 -5.15 15.49 2.88
C ARG A 904 -4.25 14.39 2.32
N PHE A 905 -4.80 13.50 1.49
CA PHE A 905 -4.06 12.45 0.79
C PHE A 905 -2.91 13.01 -0.07
N PHE A 906 -3.18 13.98 -0.95
CA PHE A 906 -2.13 14.57 -1.79
C PHE A 906 -1.07 15.30 -0.97
N SER A 907 -1.50 16.02 0.07
CA SER A 907 -0.59 16.70 1.00
C SER A 907 0.31 15.69 1.73
N ALA A 908 -0.26 14.57 2.20
CA ALA A 908 0.48 13.51 2.87
C ALA A 908 1.46 12.78 1.93
N LEU A 909 1.06 12.44 0.70
CA LEU A 909 1.94 11.87 -0.33
C LEU A 909 3.17 12.75 -0.60
N SER A 910 2.98 14.07 -0.58
CA SER A 910 4.05 15.06 -0.77
C SER A 910 4.71 15.54 0.53
N LYS A 911 4.43 14.90 1.67
CA LYS A 911 4.96 15.24 3.01
C LYS A 911 4.79 16.72 3.37
N GLN A 912 3.65 17.30 3.01
CA GLN A 912 3.30 18.69 3.27
C GLN A 912 2.56 18.83 4.61
N SER A 913 2.73 19.96 5.28
CA SER A 913 2.01 20.27 6.50
C SER A 913 0.55 20.65 6.23
N ILE A 914 -0.34 20.29 7.16
CA ILE A 914 -1.75 20.67 7.16
C ILE A 914 -2.07 21.29 8.54
N PRO A 915 -2.65 22.51 8.63
CA PRO A 915 -3.00 23.38 7.51
C PRO A 915 -1.77 23.94 6.77
N TYR A 916 -1.94 24.25 5.49
CA TYR A 916 -0.92 24.94 4.70
C TYR A 916 -0.96 26.44 5.01
N THR A 917 0.21 27.00 5.30
CA THR A 917 0.38 28.45 5.48
C THR A 917 1.19 28.98 4.30
N ALA A 918 0.54 29.77 3.44
CA ALA A 918 1.21 30.37 2.30
C ALA A 918 2.34 31.31 2.76
N PRO A 919 3.54 31.25 2.15
CA PRO A 919 4.61 32.17 2.48
C PRO A 919 4.25 33.58 2.02
N VAL A 920 4.59 34.59 2.83
CA VAL A 920 4.37 35.99 2.48
C VAL A 920 5.44 36.44 1.49
N LEU A 921 5.04 36.63 0.22
CA LEU A 921 5.93 37.13 -0.83
C LEU A 921 6.06 38.65 -0.75
N GLN A 922 7.29 39.16 -0.89
CA GLN A 922 7.53 40.60 -0.91
C GLN A 922 6.99 41.22 -2.21
N PRO A 923 6.30 42.38 -2.15
CA PRO A 923 5.81 43.07 -3.33
C PRO A 923 6.97 43.50 -4.23
N LEU A 924 6.77 43.49 -5.55
CA LEU A 924 7.79 43.94 -6.50
C LEU A 924 7.90 45.47 -6.50
N SER A 925 9.13 45.98 -6.42
CA SER A 925 9.40 47.40 -6.71
C SER A 925 9.22 47.70 -8.20
N SER A 926 9.06 48.98 -8.56
CA SER A 926 8.93 49.39 -9.97
C SER A 926 10.12 48.97 -10.84
N ARG A 927 11.34 48.94 -10.26
CA ARG A 927 12.55 48.45 -10.95
C ARG A 927 12.47 46.95 -11.17
N GLU A 928 12.18 46.18 -10.12
CA GLU A 928 12.04 44.72 -10.20
C GLU A 928 10.95 44.30 -11.18
N LEU A 929 9.80 44.98 -11.18
CA LEU A 929 8.72 44.70 -12.13
C LEU A 929 9.18 44.88 -13.58
N THR A 930 10.01 45.89 -13.86
CA THR A 930 10.55 46.13 -15.20
C THR A 930 11.54 45.03 -15.59
N LEU A 931 12.42 44.62 -14.68
CA LEU A 931 13.40 43.54 -14.89
C LEU A 931 12.72 42.18 -15.09
N ALA A 932 11.74 41.85 -14.24
CA ALA A 932 10.97 40.62 -14.35
C ALA A 932 10.19 40.54 -15.66
N ARG A 933 9.63 41.67 -16.12
CA ARG A 933 8.96 41.75 -17.42
C ARG A 933 9.91 41.47 -18.57
N GLU A 934 11.11 42.06 -18.53
CA GLU A 934 12.14 41.84 -19.56
C GLU A 934 12.53 40.36 -19.64
N LEU A 935 12.69 39.69 -18.50
CA LEU A 935 12.91 38.24 -18.43
C LEU A 935 11.74 37.45 -19.03
N PHE A 936 10.51 37.78 -18.63
CA PHE A 936 9.29 37.05 -19.00
C PHE A 936 8.97 37.14 -20.49
N THR A 937 9.31 38.26 -21.13
CA THR A 937 9.09 38.47 -22.57
C THR A 937 10.35 38.31 -23.41
N HIS A 938 11.44 37.79 -22.84
CA HIS A 938 12.72 37.74 -23.54
C HIS A 938 12.63 36.86 -24.80
N PRO A 939 13.20 37.25 -25.97
CA PRO A 939 13.11 36.46 -27.19
C PRO A 939 13.68 35.04 -27.09
N ALA A 940 14.65 34.81 -26.19
CA ALA A 940 15.19 33.48 -25.92
C ALA A 940 14.27 32.61 -25.03
N ALA A 941 13.31 33.22 -24.32
CA ALA A 941 12.34 32.53 -23.46
C ALA A 941 10.99 33.27 -23.43
N PRO A 942 10.25 33.34 -24.55
CA PRO A 942 8.98 34.06 -24.60
C PRO A 942 7.89 33.23 -23.91
N CYS A 943 7.61 33.49 -22.63
CA CYS A 943 6.71 32.66 -21.82
C CYS A 943 5.30 32.54 -22.43
N LEU A 944 4.75 33.64 -22.95
CA LEU A 944 3.42 33.68 -23.56
C LEU A 944 3.32 32.99 -24.93
N ARG A 945 4.41 32.46 -25.47
CA ARG A 945 4.36 31.63 -26.68
C ARG A 945 3.83 30.22 -26.40
N CYS A 946 4.07 29.71 -25.19
CA CYS A 946 3.65 28.36 -24.79
C CYS A 946 2.51 28.38 -23.75
N HIS A 947 2.46 29.42 -22.92
CA HIS A 947 1.43 29.55 -21.88
C HIS A 947 0.15 30.19 -22.40
N ALA A 948 -0.99 29.57 -22.07
CA ALA A 948 -2.32 30.05 -22.39
C ALA A 948 -2.58 31.46 -21.80
N THR A 949 -3.40 32.25 -22.48
CA THR A 949 -3.78 33.61 -22.09
C THR A 949 -5.28 33.76 -21.85
N GLY A 950 -6.07 32.72 -22.09
CA GLY A 950 -7.53 32.74 -22.06
C GLY A 950 -8.17 33.23 -23.36
N ASP A 951 -7.39 33.48 -24.41
CA ASP A 951 -7.91 33.78 -25.74
C ASP A 951 -7.86 32.51 -26.62
N PRO A 952 -9.02 32.03 -27.12
CA PRO A 952 -9.07 30.78 -27.89
C PRO A 952 -8.19 30.76 -29.15
N VAL A 953 -7.92 31.90 -29.76
CA VAL A 953 -7.13 31.99 -31.00
C VAL A 953 -5.64 31.84 -30.70
N THR A 954 -5.14 32.54 -29.67
CA THR A 954 -3.73 32.42 -29.27
C THR A 954 -3.46 31.12 -28.53
N ASP A 955 -4.46 30.59 -27.82
CA ASP A 955 -4.31 29.41 -26.98
C ASP A 955 -4.42 28.09 -27.75
N ARG A 956 -4.77 28.14 -29.05
CA ARG A 956 -4.87 26.95 -29.90
C ARG A 956 -3.59 26.11 -29.89
N ASP A 957 -2.44 26.78 -29.88
CA ASP A 957 -1.13 26.14 -29.93
C ASP A 957 -0.44 26.18 -28.54
N ALA A 958 -1.20 26.49 -27.47
CA ALA A 958 -0.67 26.54 -26.11
C ALA A 958 -0.44 25.14 -25.55
N THR A 959 0.67 24.98 -24.84
CA THR A 959 1.10 23.71 -24.21
C THR A 959 1.27 23.84 -22.70
N ALA A 960 1.02 25.04 -22.14
CA ALA A 960 1.18 25.32 -20.72
C ALA A 960 0.02 26.16 -20.14
N PRO A 961 -0.30 26.02 -18.83
CA PRO A 961 -1.41 26.74 -18.19
C PRO A 961 -1.25 28.25 -18.14
N ASN A 962 -2.37 28.97 -17.97
CA ASN A 962 -2.39 30.41 -17.84
C ASN A 962 -1.75 30.91 -16.53
N PHE A 963 -0.88 31.92 -16.61
CA PHE A 963 -0.21 32.54 -15.46
C PHE A 963 -1.16 33.19 -14.46
N LEU A 964 -2.36 33.59 -14.87
CA LEU A 964 -3.39 34.12 -13.96
C LEU A 964 -3.81 33.13 -12.88
N LEU A 965 -3.60 31.83 -13.09
CA LEU A 965 -3.88 30.79 -12.10
C LEU A 965 -2.76 30.68 -11.06
N VAL A 966 -1.54 31.16 -11.33
CA VAL A 966 -0.38 30.93 -10.45
C VAL A 966 -0.61 31.42 -9.02
N PRO A 967 -1.10 32.64 -8.76
CA PRO A 967 -1.22 33.16 -7.40
C PRO A 967 -2.15 32.36 -6.50
N GLU A 968 -3.19 31.75 -7.07
CA GLU A 968 -4.16 30.94 -6.33
C GLU A 968 -3.86 29.45 -6.35
N ARG A 969 -3.21 28.95 -7.41
CA ARG A 969 -3.04 27.51 -7.65
C ARG A 969 -1.74 26.98 -7.10
N LEU A 970 -0.62 27.65 -7.35
CA LEU A 970 0.71 27.07 -7.13
C LEU A 970 1.28 27.48 -5.77
N LYS A 971 2.19 26.64 -5.26
CA LYS A 971 3.04 27.03 -4.12
C LYS A 971 4.34 27.69 -4.62
N PRO A 972 4.81 28.80 -3.99
CA PRO A 972 5.99 29.52 -4.47
C PRO A 972 7.27 28.68 -4.52
N ASP A 973 7.52 27.88 -3.49
CA ASP A 973 8.70 27.03 -3.37
C ASP A 973 8.73 25.93 -4.43
N TRP A 974 7.58 25.36 -4.79
CA TRP A 974 7.48 24.43 -5.90
C TRP A 974 7.68 25.14 -7.25
N THR A 975 7.13 26.34 -7.39
CA THR A 975 7.25 27.12 -8.63
C THR A 975 8.71 27.46 -8.94
N GLU A 976 9.49 27.82 -7.93
CA GLU A 976 10.93 28.05 -8.03
C GLU A 976 11.66 26.78 -8.52
N ARG A 977 11.41 25.64 -7.87
CA ARG A 977 12.01 24.35 -8.28
C ARG A 977 11.64 23.98 -9.73
N TRP A 978 10.41 24.25 -10.14
CA TRP A 978 9.93 23.97 -11.49
C TRP A 978 10.58 24.82 -12.58
N ILE A 979 10.78 26.13 -12.35
CA ILE A 979 11.39 27.00 -13.38
C ILE A 979 12.90 26.79 -13.51
N VAL A 980 13.56 26.28 -12.46
CA VAL A 980 14.99 25.99 -12.47
C VAL A 980 15.30 24.60 -13.01
N HIS A 981 14.52 23.58 -12.61
CA HIS A 981 14.75 22.17 -12.99
C HIS A 981 13.47 21.47 -13.48
N PRO A 982 12.86 21.93 -14.59
CA PRO A 982 11.65 21.31 -15.12
C PRO A 982 11.87 19.85 -15.54
N GLU A 983 13.06 19.50 -16.06
CA GLU A 983 13.43 18.15 -16.52
C GLU A 983 13.49 17.12 -15.40
N ILE A 984 13.80 17.55 -14.17
CA ILE A 984 13.86 16.68 -12.99
C ILE A 984 12.45 16.40 -12.47
N ILE A 985 11.59 17.42 -12.50
CA ILE A 985 10.21 17.29 -11.99
C ILE A 985 9.31 16.54 -12.97
N ARG A 986 9.43 16.83 -14.28
CA ARG A 986 8.72 16.11 -15.35
C ARG A 986 9.69 15.79 -16.47
N PRO A 987 10.26 14.57 -16.50
CA PRO A 987 11.04 14.09 -17.63
C PRO A 987 10.26 14.23 -18.95
N GLY A 988 10.90 14.74 -20.00
CA GLY A 988 10.28 14.94 -21.31
C GLY A 988 9.34 16.15 -21.43
N THR A 989 9.31 17.06 -20.45
CA THR A 989 8.51 18.29 -20.52
C THR A 989 8.96 19.25 -21.62
N ASN A 990 8.00 19.96 -22.22
CA ASN A 990 8.25 21.05 -23.18
C ASN A 990 8.74 22.37 -22.53
N MET A 991 8.71 22.45 -21.19
CA MET A 991 9.27 23.60 -20.48
C MET A 991 10.80 23.63 -20.67
N PRO A 992 11.40 24.72 -21.17
CA PRO A 992 12.83 24.75 -21.45
C PRO A 992 13.68 24.55 -20.19
N SER A 993 14.62 23.61 -20.25
CA SER A 993 15.68 23.46 -19.23
C SER A 993 16.75 24.54 -19.37
N GLY A 994 17.41 24.88 -18.27
CA GLY A 994 18.52 25.85 -18.27
C GLY A 994 18.08 27.31 -18.42
N LEU A 995 16.79 27.62 -18.19
CA LEU A 995 16.28 29.00 -18.08
C LEU A 995 17.09 29.81 -17.07
N PHE A 996 17.48 29.16 -15.98
CA PHE A 996 18.36 29.69 -14.95
C PHE A 996 19.58 28.80 -14.79
N ARG A 997 20.73 29.40 -14.49
CA ARG A 997 21.98 28.72 -14.12
C ARG A 997 22.47 29.22 -12.78
N GLN A 998 23.16 28.37 -12.05
CA GLN A 998 23.66 28.70 -10.73
C GLN A 998 24.96 29.52 -10.83
N GLU A 999 25.01 30.67 -10.16
CA GLU A 999 26.23 31.47 -9.95
C GLU A 999 26.43 31.70 -8.45
N GLY A 1000 27.37 30.96 -7.85
CA GLY A 1000 27.53 30.96 -6.40
C GLY A 1000 26.29 30.39 -5.70
N GLN A 1001 25.63 31.18 -4.86
CA GLN A 1001 24.42 30.78 -4.13
C GLN A 1001 23.10 31.29 -4.77
N ARG A 1002 23.16 31.96 -5.92
CA ARG A 1002 21.98 32.53 -6.59
C ARG A 1002 21.76 31.92 -7.98
N TRP A 1003 20.52 31.94 -8.42
CA TRP A 1003 20.11 31.64 -9.79
C TRP A 1003 20.13 32.91 -10.63
N VAL A 1004 20.83 32.85 -11.76
CA VAL A 1004 20.87 33.91 -12.77
C VAL A 1004 20.28 33.41 -14.08
N PHE A 1005 19.79 34.32 -14.90
CA PHE A 1005 19.20 33.96 -16.19
C PHE A 1005 20.25 33.31 -17.10
N GLY A 1006 19.97 32.09 -17.58
CA GLY A 1006 20.95 31.24 -18.24
C GLY A 1006 21.00 31.40 -19.76
N LEU A 1007 19.95 31.94 -20.38
CA LEU A 1007 19.78 31.89 -21.84
C LEU A 1007 20.32 33.12 -22.60
N ALA A 1008 20.57 34.23 -21.91
CA ALA A 1008 21.19 35.42 -22.49
C ALA A 1008 21.82 36.33 -21.41
N ASP A 1009 22.79 37.14 -21.82
CA ASP A 1009 23.34 38.21 -21.00
C ASP A 1009 22.47 39.48 -21.16
N LEU A 1010 21.79 39.85 -20.08
CA LEU A 1010 20.89 41.01 -20.02
C LEU A 1010 21.59 42.16 -19.28
N PRO A 1011 22.00 43.24 -19.98
CA PRO A 1011 22.70 44.37 -19.36
C PRO A 1011 21.93 45.00 -18.19
N SER A 1012 20.60 45.01 -18.25
CA SER A 1012 19.71 45.55 -17.21
C SER A 1012 19.75 44.76 -15.89
N LEU A 1013 20.10 43.48 -15.95
CA LEU A 1013 20.20 42.58 -14.80
C LEU A 1013 21.61 42.49 -14.21
N ARG A 1014 22.64 43.04 -14.87
CA ARG A 1014 24.02 42.98 -14.37
C ARG A 1014 24.19 43.69 -13.02
N ASP A 1015 23.40 44.74 -12.79
CA ASP A 1015 23.38 45.52 -11.54
C ASP A 1015 22.25 45.05 -10.58
N TYR A 1016 21.74 43.83 -10.76
CA TYR A 1016 20.77 43.19 -9.87
C TYR A 1016 21.44 42.02 -9.15
N ASP A 1017 21.73 42.20 -7.87
CA ASP A 1017 22.53 41.24 -7.08
C ASP A 1017 21.69 40.12 -6.45
N GLN A 1018 20.36 40.19 -6.53
CA GLN A 1018 19.45 39.19 -5.97
C GLN A 1018 19.23 38.01 -6.93
N ASP A 1019 18.45 37.03 -6.49
CA ASP A 1019 18.12 35.83 -7.25
C ASP A 1019 17.10 36.12 -8.38
N HIS A 1020 17.44 35.74 -9.62
CA HIS A 1020 16.59 35.99 -10.78
C HIS A 1020 15.40 35.01 -10.85
N ALA A 1021 15.55 33.79 -10.33
CA ALA A 1021 14.45 32.82 -10.26
C ALA A 1021 13.44 33.28 -9.21
N GLU A 1022 13.89 33.74 -8.04
CA GLU A 1022 13.01 34.33 -7.02
C GLU A 1022 12.27 35.56 -7.55
N LEU A 1023 12.96 36.45 -8.27
CA LEU A 1023 12.35 37.60 -8.95
C LEU A 1023 11.22 37.18 -9.90
N MET A 1024 11.45 36.12 -10.69
CA MET A 1024 10.46 35.58 -11.61
C MET A 1024 9.26 34.97 -10.87
N VAL A 1025 9.50 34.19 -9.80
CA VAL A 1025 8.42 33.63 -8.97
C VAL A 1025 7.57 34.76 -8.37
N ARG A 1026 8.18 35.77 -7.75
CA ARG A 1026 7.45 36.94 -7.21
C ARG A 1026 6.62 37.65 -8.28
N TYR A 1027 7.12 37.72 -9.51
CA TYR A 1027 6.38 38.27 -10.66
C TYR A 1027 5.19 37.41 -11.07
N MET A 1028 5.37 36.09 -11.17
CA MET A 1028 4.29 35.16 -11.50
C MET A 1028 3.15 35.19 -10.45
N PHE A 1029 3.50 35.29 -9.16
CA PHE A 1029 2.52 35.40 -8.06
C PHE A 1029 1.85 36.77 -7.94
N GLN A 1030 2.40 37.81 -8.59
CA GLN A 1030 1.79 39.14 -8.69
C GLN A 1030 1.22 39.39 -10.10
N TYR A 1031 1.18 38.36 -10.95
CA TYR A 1031 0.67 38.45 -12.31
C TYR A 1031 -0.83 38.73 -12.30
N SER A 1032 -1.28 39.66 -13.14
CA SER A 1032 -2.67 40.15 -13.12
C SER A 1032 -3.26 40.29 -14.52
N PRO A 1033 -4.60 40.33 -14.66
CA PRO A 1033 -5.24 40.54 -15.95
C PRO A 1033 -4.80 41.85 -16.64
N ALA A 1034 -4.48 42.89 -15.86
CA ALA A 1034 -3.97 44.15 -16.38
C ALA A 1034 -2.55 44.01 -16.97
N GLU A 1035 -1.71 43.20 -16.32
CA GLU A 1035 -0.36 42.92 -16.83
C GLU A 1035 -0.40 42.06 -18.09
N GLN A 1036 -1.25 41.02 -18.13
CA GLN A 1036 -1.40 40.19 -19.32
C GLN A 1036 -1.87 40.99 -20.54
N ARG A 1037 -2.85 41.89 -20.36
CA ARG A 1037 -3.32 42.81 -21.41
C ARG A 1037 -2.19 43.69 -21.95
N ARG A 1038 -1.39 44.26 -21.05
CA ARG A 1038 -0.21 45.06 -21.41
C ARG A 1038 0.78 44.27 -22.26
N LEU A 1039 1.04 43.01 -21.93
CA LEU A 1039 2.02 42.17 -22.64
C LEU A 1039 1.51 41.65 -23.99
N THR A 1040 0.19 41.43 -24.09
CA THR A 1040 -0.45 40.95 -25.32
C THR A 1040 -0.83 42.08 -26.30
N GLY A 1041 -0.61 43.34 -25.91
CA GLY A 1041 -0.92 44.51 -26.74
C GLY A 1041 -2.42 44.78 -26.88
N ARG A 1042 -3.22 44.39 -25.88
CA ARG A 1042 -4.69 44.45 -25.88
C ARG A 1042 -5.24 45.36 -24.79
#